data_AF-A0A8C5S1G1-F1
#
_entry.id   AF-A0A8C5S1G1-F1
#
_cell.length_a   1.000
_cell.length_b   1.000
_cell.length_c   1.000
_cell.angle_alpha   90.00
_cell.angle_beta   90.00
_cell.angle_gamma   90.00
#
_symmetry.space_group_name_H-M   'P 1'
#
loop_
_entity.id
_entity.type
_entity.pdbx_description
1 polymer ?
#
loop_
_entity_poly.entity_id
_entity_poly.type
_entity_poly.pdbx_seq_one_letter_code
_entity_poly.pdbx_strand_id
1 'polypeptide(L)'
;MEAAVTDSKLGSAGSLWQDTLAMALTPSKPLSSAAGQGGREGGGKSRALRVVYVFTEEVDKPALPLLCLQEACREVPATELATVPFGTVMLGDTDTLDRFYNADVAVVEMSNSLCQPSLFYHLGVRESFSMTNNILLCCYTDLPELQALREVIFQKNSDSNGSYTFIPYVVTNQKKVFCCDVGTMMCLTELYQSNFNMEAFFNPLTTQLAKLLEGTSVSSSGYFREMIRSDIRKAREMYHGKQLSHELTSILQRLDSVECLSLDIVMNFLLSYRDAQDCDAIITLVETLQNLPTCSVAEQHNICFHYAFALDRRNQPGDREKALSVLLPLVEKPEGVAPDLYCMCGRIYKDMFIDSEFTNTEKRDKAFFWYHKAFLTEPSLHAGINSVVLLIAAGHCFETSMQLRQIGMKVSCVLGRKGSLEKMQHYWDIGFYLGASILTGDFDKIIQASEKLYKLNAPVWYLTSIKETYTMYNHFNTVSDTWSPKQELVDFWLGFVMESCQPFVSTESCLVRKLQVLLEGISTWTFPASSIRGISISKCDERCCFLYVRHTVEDFQLYFSTQNHCFILPYILSMLPPLQYDYEYTEAGDRVILGKGTYGVVYAGRDRSNQVRIAIKEIPERDSRYSQPLHEEIALHKRLKHRNIVRYLGSVSQNGFLKIFMEEVPGGSLSSLLRSMWGPLKDNEPTIVFYTKQILEGLRYLHDNQIIHRDIKGDNVLINTYSGVLKISDFGTSKSPWCSLSLVGCFAGISLPNQANSCLSMTPFSSISLSLSLSLSLSLSLLSLSLSLSLSLSPSPSPSPSPSPSPSLSALASRNHC
;
A
#
# COMPACT_ATOMS: atom_id res chain seq x y z
N MET A 1 -52.08 8.83 14.85
CA MET A 1 -51.25 8.62 16.05
C MET A 1 -50.60 7.26 15.88
N GLU A 2 -49.59 7.20 15.01
CA GLU A 2 -48.73 6.04 14.77
C GLU A 2 -47.37 6.66 14.48
N ALA A 3 -46.48 6.55 15.45
CA ALA A 3 -45.13 7.07 15.37
C ALA A 3 -44.30 6.16 14.47
N ALA A 4 -43.71 6.73 13.43
CA ALA A 4 -42.70 6.09 12.63
C ALA A 4 -41.46 5.85 13.50
N VAL A 5 -41.30 4.61 13.97
CA VAL A 5 -40.05 4.13 14.52
C VAL A 5 -39.07 4.03 13.35
N THR A 6 -38.05 4.87 13.38
CA THR A 6 -36.88 4.78 12.49
C THR A 6 -36.15 3.48 12.78
N ASP A 7 -36.34 2.51 11.90
CA ASP A 7 -35.69 1.21 11.91
C ASP A 7 -34.17 1.39 11.65
N SER A 8 -33.37 1.39 12.73
CA SER A 8 -31.93 1.23 12.62
C SER A 8 -31.68 -0.18 12.10
N LYS A 9 -31.36 -0.33 10.80
CA LYS A 9 -31.05 -1.61 10.14
C LYS A 9 -30.16 -2.49 11.02
N LEU A 10 -30.77 -3.45 11.73
CA LEU A 10 -30.06 -4.50 12.42
C LEU A 10 -29.49 -5.45 11.35
N GLY A 11 -28.19 -5.73 11.41
CA GLY A 11 -27.47 -6.40 10.32
C GLY A 11 -27.99 -7.82 10.04
N SER A 12 -28.10 -8.18 8.75
CA SER A 12 -28.41 -9.54 8.29
C SER A 12 -27.34 -10.55 8.74
N ALA A 13 -27.67 -11.83 8.81
CA ALA A 13 -26.71 -12.89 9.13
C ALA A 13 -25.41 -12.79 8.28
N GLY A 14 -24.27 -12.83 8.95
CA GLY A 14 -22.94 -12.66 8.35
C GLY A 14 -22.41 -11.22 8.31
N SER A 15 -23.24 -10.21 8.57
CA SER A 15 -22.85 -8.79 8.47
C SER A 15 -21.76 -8.38 9.47
N LEU A 16 -21.70 -8.98 10.66
CA LEU A 16 -20.67 -8.69 11.67
C LEU A 16 -19.33 -9.38 11.37
N TRP A 17 -19.36 -10.41 10.51
CA TRP A 17 -18.15 -11.10 10.07
C TRP A 17 -17.47 -10.43 8.88
N GLN A 18 -18.25 -9.71 8.07
CA GLN A 18 -17.85 -9.14 6.78
C GLN A 18 -16.96 -7.91 6.92
N ASP A 19 -15.98 -7.80 6.03
CA ASP A 19 -15.19 -6.59 5.84
C ASP A 19 -15.84 -5.74 4.74
N THR A 20 -16.36 -4.57 5.12
CA THR A 20 -16.98 -3.63 4.19
C THR A 20 -15.99 -3.03 3.18
N LEU A 21 -14.68 -2.99 3.49
CA LEU A 21 -13.65 -2.57 2.54
C LEU A 21 -13.40 -3.63 1.45
N ALA A 22 -13.49 -4.93 1.80
CA ALA A 22 -13.40 -6.01 0.81
C ALA A 22 -14.56 -5.99 -0.20
N MET A 23 -15.72 -5.42 0.16
CA MET A 23 -16.86 -5.24 -0.75
C MET A 23 -16.65 -4.07 -1.73
N ALA A 24 -15.97 -3.00 -1.30
CA ALA A 24 -15.73 -1.80 -2.11
C ALA A 24 -14.64 -1.97 -3.20
N LEU A 25 -13.82 -3.03 -3.11
CA LEU A 25 -12.73 -3.33 -4.06
C LEU A 25 -13.18 -4.06 -5.34
N THR A 26 -14.50 -4.25 -5.54
CA THR A 26 -15.05 -4.81 -6.79
C THR A 26 -15.63 -3.70 -7.68
N PRO A 27 -15.41 -3.73 -9.01
CA PRO A 27 -15.94 -2.70 -9.90
C PRO A 27 -17.45 -2.87 -10.02
N SER A 28 -18.20 -2.17 -9.18
CA SER A 28 -19.63 -1.96 -9.35
C SER A 28 -19.95 -0.48 -9.20
N LYS A 29 -20.89 -0.04 -10.06
CA LYS A 29 -21.24 1.35 -10.37
C LYS A 29 -21.36 2.27 -9.15
N PRO A 30 -21.08 3.59 -9.32
CA PRO A 30 -21.26 4.56 -8.25
C PRO A 30 -22.73 4.58 -7.81
N LEU A 31 -22.96 4.34 -6.52
CA LEU A 31 -24.27 4.57 -5.90
C LEU A 31 -24.56 6.07 -5.92
N SER A 32 -25.69 6.43 -6.54
CA SER A 32 -26.30 7.74 -6.48
C SER A 32 -26.49 8.21 -5.04
N SER A 33 -26.03 9.42 -4.75
CA SER A 33 -26.29 10.17 -3.52
C SER A 33 -27.79 10.36 -3.31
N ALA A 34 -28.39 9.56 -2.44
CA ALA A 34 -29.72 9.84 -1.91
C ALA A 34 -29.58 10.90 -0.82
N ALA A 35 -30.07 12.10 -1.09
CA ALA A 35 -30.25 13.15 -0.10
C ALA A 35 -31.22 12.66 0.99
N GLY A 36 -30.70 12.43 2.19
CA GLY A 36 -31.50 12.12 3.38
C GLY A 36 -31.72 13.38 4.21
N GLN A 37 -32.98 13.79 4.32
CA GLN A 37 -33.45 14.84 5.23
C GLN A 37 -33.06 14.55 6.69
N GLY A 38 -32.55 15.57 7.37
CA GLY A 38 -32.11 15.49 8.76
C GLY A 38 -33.26 15.30 9.75
N GLY A 39 -33.10 14.30 10.62
CA GLY A 39 -33.75 14.25 11.93
C GLY A 39 -32.84 14.93 12.96
N ARG A 40 -33.36 15.96 13.63
CA ARG A 40 -32.77 16.58 14.83
C ARG A 40 -32.90 15.61 16.01
N GLU A 41 -31.81 15.29 16.68
CA GLU A 41 -31.80 14.97 18.12
C GLU A 41 -30.38 15.02 18.71
N GLY A 42 -30.26 15.59 19.92
CA GLY A 42 -29.09 15.43 20.80
C GLY A 42 -28.08 16.59 20.84
N GLY A 43 -28.31 17.57 21.71
CA GLY A 43 -27.40 18.70 21.95
C GLY A 43 -26.08 18.30 22.61
N GLY A 44 -25.02 18.17 21.82
CA GLY A 44 -23.65 18.39 22.25
C GLY A 44 -23.30 19.86 22.09
N LYS A 45 -22.61 20.48 23.05
CA LYS A 45 -22.10 21.86 22.92
C LYS A 45 -21.17 21.91 21.69
N SER A 46 -21.66 22.46 20.58
CA SER A 46 -20.86 22.60 19.36
C SER A 46 -19.72 23.58 19.58
N ARG A 47 -18.49 23.19 19.21
CA ARG A 47 -17.33 24.09 19.18
C ARG A 47 -17.59 25.25 18.22
N ALA A 48 -16.88 26.36 18.44
CA ALA A 48 -17.00 27.54 17.58
C ALA A 48 -16.56 27.26 16.14
N LEU A 49 -17.27 27.84 15.16
CA LEU A 49 -16.96 27.82 13.74
C LEU A 49 -15.70 28.66 13.49
N ARG A 50 -14.64 28.04 12.95
CA ARG A 50 -13.38 28.73 12.66
C ARG A 50 -13.39 29.28 11.24
N VAL A 51 -13.35 30.60 11.11
CA VAL A 51 -13.31 31.33 9.84
C VAL A 51 -11.92 31.95 9.68
N VAL A 52 -11.29 31.77 8.52
CA VAL A 52 -10.01 32.41 8.20
C VAL A 52 -10.17 33.36 7.02
N TYR A 53 -9.62 34.56 7.13
CA TYR A 53 -9.54 35.53 6.05
C TYR A 53 -8.09 35.75 5.60
N VAL A 54 -7.83 35.55 4.31
CA VAL A 54 -6.51 35.80 3.71
C VAL A 54 -6.49 37.21 3.13
N PHE A 55 -5.60 38.07 3.63
CA PHE A 55 -5.43 39.42 3.12
C PHE A 55 -4.17 39.55 2.26
N THR A 56 -4.28 40.28 1.14
CA THR A 56 -3.27 40.38 0.09
C THR A 56 -2.44 41.66 0.13
N GLU A 57 -2.87 42.70 0.87
CA GLU A 57 -2.16 43.98 1.01
C GLU A 57 -1.69 44.24 2.45
N GLU A 58 -0.46 44.74 2.63
CA GLU A 58 0.04 45.25 3.91
C GLU A 58 -0.30 46.73 4.06
N VAL A 59 -1.43 47.12 4.70
CA VAL A 59 -1.66 48.54 5.08
C VAL A 59 -2.52 48.71 6.35
N ASP A 60 -2.19 49.77 7.11
CA ASP A 60 -2.72 50.33 8.38
C ASP A 60 -4.25 50.43 8.59
N LYS A 61 -5.12 49.98 7.67
CA LYS A 61 -6.60 49.99 7.85
C LYS A 61 -7.24 48.69 7.34
N PRO A 62 -8.22 48.13 8.06
CA PRO A 62 -8.89 46.90 7.63
C PRO A 62 -9.64 47.12 6.31
N ALA A 63 -9.46 46.20 5.36
CA ALA A 63 -10.19 46.18 4.11
C ALA A 63 -11.70 46.15 4.37
N LEU A 64 -12.49 46.87 3.54
CA LEU A 64 -13.95 46.95 3.69
C LEU A 64 -14.65 45.56 3.71
N PRO A 65 -14.25 44.56 2.90
CA PRO A 65 -14.80 43.21 2.97
C PRO A 65 -14.51 42.50 4.30
N LEU A 66 -13.33 42.72 4.89
CA LEU A 66 -12.98 42.18 6.21
C LEU A 66 -13.88 42.76 7.31
N LEU A 67 -14.22 44.05 7.23
CA LEU A 67 -15.18 44.67 8.16
C LEU A 67 -16.57 44.03 8.05
N CYS A 68 -17.02 43.75 6.82
CA CYS A 68 -18.27 43.03 6.60
C CYS A 68 -18.24 41.59 7.14
N LEU A 69 -17.12 40.88 6.98
CA LEU A 69 -16.96 39.54 7.54
C LEU A 69 -16.93 39.56 9.07
N GLN A 70 -16.27 40.55 9.68
CA GLN A 70 -16.26 40.74 11.13
C GLN A 70 -17.67 40.99 11.68
N GLU A 71 -18.48 41.79 10.99
CA GLU A 71 -19.87 42.04 11.36
C GLU A 71 -20.73 40.77 11.20
N ALA A 72 -20.58 40.03 10.10
CA ALA A 72 -21.25 38.75 9.89
C ALA A 72 -20.88 37.70 10.97
N CYS A 73 -19.60 37.60 11.36
CA CYS A 73 -19.17 36.69 12.43
C CYS A 73 -19.73 37.08 13.82
N ARG A 74 -20.11 38.35 14.05
CA ARG A 74 -20.79 38.78 15.29
C ARG A 74 -22.27 38.41 15.29
N GLU A 75 -22.90 38.35 14.12
CA GLU A 75 -24.31 37.95 13.97
C GLU A 75 -24.49 36.43 14.16
N VAL A 76 -23.48 35.62 13.83
CA VAL A 76 -23.53 34.15 13.94
C VAL A 76 -22.96 33.67 15.29
N PRO A 77 -23.76 32.97 16.13
CA PRO A 77 -23.31 32.52 17.44
C PRO A 77 -22.17 31.49 17.35
N ALA A 78 -21.18 31.63 18.24
CA ALA A 78 -20.00 30.77 18.33
C ALA A 78 -19.15 30.75 17.04
N THR A 79 -18.73 31.92 16.55
CA THR A 79 -17.81 32.05 15.41
C THR A 79 -16.49 32.69 15.86
N GLU A 80 -15.36 32.11 15.45
CA GLU A 80 -14.01 32.64 15.67
C GLU A 80 -13.39 33.05 14.34
N LEU A 81 -13.00 34.31 14.20
CA LEU A 81 -12.38 34.84 12.98
C LEU A 81 -10.89 35.06 13.20
N ALA A 82 -10.07 34.47 12.34
CA ALA A 82 -8.64 34.71 12.25
C ALA A 82 -8.28 35.37 10.90
N THR A 83 -7.24 36.21 10.90
CA THR A 83 -6.68 36.81 9.69
C THR A 83 -5.27 36.28 9.44
N VAL A 84 -4.95 35.97 8.19
CA VAL A 84 -3.62 35.49 7.79
C VAL A 84 -3.07 36.32 6.63
N PRO A 85 -1.81 36.79 6.71
CA PRO A 85 -1.16 37.48 5.60
C PRO A 85 -0.89 36.52 4.44
N PHE A 86 -1.15 36.94 3.20
CA PHE A 86 -0.80 36.15 2.01
C PHE A 86 0.70 35.79 1.96
N GLY A 87 1.58 36.71 2.37
CA GLY A 87 3.03 36.48 2.39
C GLY A 87 3.46 35.31 3.27
N THR A 88 2.81 35.07 4.41
CA THR A 88 3.16 33.96 5.31
C THR A 88 2.58 32.62 4.84
N VAL A 89 1.43 32.63 4.15
CA VAL A 89 0.88 31.46 3.45
C VAL A 89 1.84 31.01 2.33
N MET A 90 2.38 31.97 1.56
CA MET A 90 3.36 31.71 0.50
C MET A 90 4.70 31.18 0.98
N LEU A 91 5.19 31.68 2.13
CA LEU A 91 6.43 31.24 2.75
C LEU A 91 6.31 29.87 3.43
N GLY A 92 5.09 29.33 3.55
CA GLY A 92 4.82 28.03 4.16
C GLY A 92 5.01 28.01 5.67
N ASP A 93 4.75 29.14 6.34
CA ASP A 93 4.81 29.23 7.81
C ASP A 93 3.86 28.20 8.45
N THR A 94 4.39 27.36 9.35
CA THR A 94 3.67 26.16 9.83
C THR A 94 2.41 26.53 10.61
N ASP A 95 2.47 27.54 11.47
CA ASP A 95 1.32 27.99 12.26
C ASP A 95 0.25 28.66 11.39
N THR A 96 0.68 29.43 10.38
CA THR A 96 -0.23 30.08 9.42
C THR A 96 -0.93 29.04 8.55
N LEU A 97 -0.20 28.05 8.03
CA LEU A 97 -0.75 26.98 7.23
C LEU A 97 -1.69 26.09 8.04
N ASP A 98 -1.36 25.82 9.32
CA ASP A 98 -2.24 25.07 10.22
C ASP A 98 -3.58 25.79 10.42
N ARG A 99 -3.56 27.11 10.72
CA ARG A 99 -4.78 27.93 10.82
C ARG A 99 -5.55 27.97 9.51
N PHE A 100 -4.86 28.08 8.38
CA PHE A 100 -5.50 28.17 7.07
C PHE A 100 -6.11 26.85 6.61
N TYR A 101 -5.44 25.70 6.77
CA TYR A 101 -5.95 24.41 6.31
C TYR A 101 -7.00 23.82 7.26
N ASN A 102 -6.95 24.14 8.55
CA ASN A 102 -7.90 23.62 9.54
C ASN A 102 -9.14 24.52 9.77
N ALA A 103 -9.21 25.69 9.13
CA ALA A 103 -10.37 26.57 9.23
C ALA A 103 -11.59 25.98 8.52
N ASP A 104 -12.73 25.97 9.21
CA ASP A 104 -14.01 25.44 8.71
C ASP A 104 -14.51 26.23 7.48
N VAL A 105 -14.19 27.53 7.40
CA VAL A 105 -14.45 28.40 6.24
C VAL A 105 -13.21 29.22 5.90
N ALA A 106 -12.76 29.20 4.64
CA ALA A 106 -11.75 30.13 4.12
C ALA A 106 -12.42 31.23 3.30
N VAL A 107 -12.08 32.47 3.59
CA VAL A 107 -12.49 33.65 2.82
C VAL A 107 -11.24 34.27 2.21
N VAL A 108 -11.20 34.35 0.87
CA VAL A 108 -10.03 34.82 0.13
C VAL A 108 -10.44 35.92 -0.84
N GLU A 109 -9.71 37.04 -0.81
CA GLU A 109 -9.89 38.12 -1.77
C GLU A 109 -9.03 37.90 -3.03
N MET A 110 -9.67 37.92 -4.19
CA MET A 110 -9.08 37.59 -5.49
C MET A 110 -8.80 38.83 -6.36
N SER A 111 -8.80 40.03 -5.79
CA SER A 111 -8.59 41.30 -6.51
C SER A 111 -7.17 41.52 -7.05
N ASN A 112 -6.17 40.74 -6.61
CA ASN A 112 -4.80 40.84 -7.10
C ASN A 112 -4.44 39.64 -8.00
N SER A 113 -4.32 39.86 -9.31
CA SER A 113 -4.01 38.82 -10.30
C SER A 113 -2.66 38.14 -10.10
N LEU A 114 -1.69 38.78 -9.44
CA LEU A 114 -0.40 38.16 -9.11
C LEU A 114 -0.52 37.07 -8.02
N CYS A 115 -1.50 37.23 -7.11
CA CYS A 115 -1.70 36.30 -5.99
C CYS A 115 -2.62 35.13 -6.35
N GLN A 116 -3.46 35.28 -7.39
CA GLN A 116 -4.47 34.30 -7.79
C GLN A 116 -3.92 32.87 -8.00
N PRO A 117 -2.82 32.62 -8.75
CA PRO A 117 -2.32 31.26 -8.97
C PRO A 117 -1.97 30.53 -7.68
N SER A 118 -1.33 31.23 -6.75
CA SER A 118 -0.93 30.67 -5.46
C SER A 118 -2.12 30.48 -4.52
N LEU A 119 -3.06 31.42 -4.49
CA LEU A 119 -4.29 31.27 -3.71
C LEU A 119 -5.10 30.06 -4.21
N PHE A 120 -5.24 29.89 -5.53
CA PHE A 120 -5.87 28.71 -6.10
C PHE A 120 -5.13 27.40 -5.81
N TYR A 121 -3.79 27.43 -5.70
CA TYR A 121 -3.02 26.27 -5.24
C TYR A 121 -3.40 25.88 -3.81
N HIS A 122 -3.34 26.81 -2.86
CA HIS A 122 -3.65 26.54 -1.45
C HIS A 122 -5.12 26.16 -1.22
N LEU A 123 -6.02 26.74 -2.00
CA LEU A 123 -7.43 26.37 -2.02
C LEU A 123 -7.66 24.98 -2.64
N GLY A 124 -6.93 24.62 -3.70
CA GLY A 124 -6.94 23.27 -4.25
C GLY A 124 -6.38 22.22 -3.27
N VAL A 125 -5.43 22.61 -2.43
CA VAL A 125 -4.97 21.78 -1.30
C VAL A 125 -6.10 21.59 -0.29
N ARG A 126 -6.82 22.64 0.10
CA ARG A 126 -8.03 22.53 0.94
C ARG A 126 -9.10 21.62 0.31
N GLU A 127 -9.36 21.75 -0.99
CA GLU A 127 -10.27 20.86 -1.74
C GLU A 127 -9.85 19.40 -1.67
N SER A 128 -8.55 19.11 -1.82
CA SER A 128 -8.01 17.74 -1.73
C SER A 128 -8.22 17.10 -0.35
N PHE A 129 -8.46 17.93 0.66
CA PHE A 129 -8.76 17.56 2.04
C PHE A 129 -10.27 17.60 2.37
N SER A 130 -11.13 17.70 1.35
CA SER A 130 -12.59 17.83 1.49
C SER A 130 -13.03 19.07 2.28
N MET A 131 -12.17 20.09 2.39
CA MET A 131 -12.50 21.39 2.95
C MET A 131 -13.12 22.27 1.86
N THR A 132 -14.43 22.12 1.67
CA THR A 132 -15.15 22.68 0.51
C THR A 132 -15.80 24.03 0.76
N ASN A 133 -15.78 24.55 1.99
CA ASN A 133 -16.34 25.89 2.28
C ASN A 133 -15.29 26.98 1.99
N ASN A 134 -15.03 27.22 0.71
CA ASN A 134 -14.09 28.24 0.25
C ASN A 134 -14.86 29.40 -0.42
N ILE A 135 -14.84 30.58 0.20
CA ILE A 135 -15.50 31.80 -0.27
C ILE A 135 -14.48 32.69 -0.97
N LEU A 136 -14.76 33.06 -2.21
CA LEU A 136 -13.93 33.93 -3.04
C LEU A 136 -14.61 35.28 -3.20
N LEU A 137 -13.97 36.35 -2.71
CA LEU A 137 -14.44 37.73 -2.84
C LEU A 137 -13.68 38.43 -3.96
N CYS A 138 -14.40 39.19 -4.79
CA CYS A 138 -13.78 39.96 -5.88
C CYS A 138 -14.50 41.31 -6.07
N CYS A 139 -13.72 42.40 -6.11
CA CYS A 139 -14.27 43.74 -6.35
C CYS A 139 -14.65 43.92 -7.82
N TYR A 140 -15.84 44.45 -8.09
CA TYR A 140 -16.35 44.67 -9.43
C TYR A 140 -15.53 45.68 -10.23
N THR A 141 -14.83 46.62 -9.59
CA THR A 141 -14.01 47.63 -10.27
C THR A 141 -12.85 47.03 -11.08
N ASP A 142 -12.52 45.75 -10.87
CA ASP A 142 -11.42 45.02 -11.52
C ASP A 142 -11.90 44.26 -12.79
N LEU A 143 -12.86 44.87 -13.50
CA LEU A 143 -13.78 44.29 -14.51
C LEU A 143 -13.20 43.31 -15.57
N PRO A 144 -11.99 43.50 -16.15
CA PRO A 144 -11.50 42.62 -17.21
C PRO A 144 -11.15 41.20 -16.74
N GLU A 145 -10.72 41.04 -15.48
CA GLU A 145 -10.24 39.76 -14.93
C GLU A 145 -11.39 38.88 -14.40
N LEU A 146 -12.53 39.51 -14.11
CA LEU A 146 -13.73 38.89 -13.54
C LEU A 146 -14.38 37.85 -14.46
N GLN A 147 -14.31 38.04 -15.78
CA GLN A 147 -14.94 37.15 -16.76
C GLN A 147 -14.15 35.84 -16.91
N ALA A 148 -12.82 35.90 -16.98
CA ALA A 148 -11.95 34.72 -17.03
C ALA A 148 -12.01 33.93 -15.72
N LEU A 149 -12.00 34.60 -14.56
CA LEU A 149 -12.09 33.95 -13.26
C LEU A 149 -13.46 33.27 -13.05
N ARG A 150 -14.55 33.89 -13.52
CA ARG A 150 -15.89 33.29 -13.51
C ARG A 150 -15.98 32.04 -14.38
N GLU A 151 -15.38 32.05 -15.57
CA GLU A 151 -15.32 30.87 -16.45
C GLU A 151 -14.53 29.72 -15.82
N VAL A 152 -13.38 29.99 -15.21
CA VAL A 152 -12.58 29.00 -14.48
C VAL A 152 -13.37 28.36 -13.32
N ILE A 153 -14.09 29.18 -12.55
CA ILE A 153 -14.90 28.71 -11.41
C ILE A 153 -16.14 27.94 -11.89
N PHE A 154 -16.80 28.40 -12.95
CA PHE A 154 -17.96 27.72 -13.54
C PHE A 154 -17.56 26.35 -14.10
N GLN A 155 -16.41 26.26 -14.77
CA GLN A 155 -15.86 25.01 -15.27
C GLN A 155 -15.53 24.06 -14.11
N LYS A 156 -14.85 24.54 -13.06
CA LYS A 156 -14.57 23.75 -11.84
C LYS A 156 -15.83 23.27 -11.11
N ASN A 157 -16.88 24.08 -11.03
CA ASN A 157 -18.11 23.72 -10.33
C ASN A 157 -19.03 22.80 -11.16
N SER A 158 -18.84 22.71 -12.48
CA SER A 158 -19.63 21.85 -13.38
C SER A 158 -19.19 20.38 -13.35
N ASP A 159 -17.94 20.11 -12.93
CA ASP A 159 -17.38 18.77 -12.76
C ASP A 159 -17.79 18.17 -11.40
N SER A 160 -19.10 18.09 -11.12
CA SER A 160 -19.73 17.27 -10.07
C SER A 160 -19.12 17.25 -8.65
N ASN A 161 -18.39 18.28 -8.23
CA ASN A 161 -17.87 18.45 -6.86
C ASN A 161 -17.54 19.91 -6.52
N GLY A 162 -18.41 20.85 -6.91
CA GLY A 162 -18.16 22.29 -6.78
C GLY A 162 -17.91 22.74 -5.33
N SER A 163 -16.76 23.37 -5.09
CA SER A 163 -16.22 23.71 -3.78
C SER A 163 -15.93 25.22 -3.59
N TYR A 164 -16.25 26.07 -4.56
CA TYR A 164 -16.02 27.51 -4.46
C TYR A 164 -17.32 28.30 -4.49
N THR A 165 -17.51 29.14 -3.47
CA THR A 165 -18.56 30.15 -3.44
C THR A 165 -17.98 31.47 -3.90
N PHE A 166 -18.26 31.86 -5.14
CA PHE A 166 -17.79 33.12 -5.71
C PHE A 166 -18.78 34.26 -5.43
N ILE A 167 -18.31 35.34 -4.81
CA ILE A 167 -19.11 36.52 -4.45
C ILE A 167 -18.46 37.78 -5.03
N PRO A 168 -18.93 38.25 -6.20
CA PRO A 168 -18.61 39.59 -6.69
C PRO A 168 -19.26 40.66 -5.81
N TYR A 169 -18.51 41.71 -5.48
CA TYR A 169 -18.99 42.81 -4.65
C TYR A 169 -18.68 44.20 -5.24
N VAL A 170 -19.46 45.21 -4.86
CA VAL A 170 -19.24 46.62 -5.23
C VAL A 170 -19.23 47.50 -3.98
N VAL A 171 -18.40 48.53 -4.00
CA VAL A 171 -18.31 49.54 -2.93
C VAL A 171 -18.98 50.82 -3.40
N THR A 172 -19.95 51.33 -2.63
CA THR A 172 -20.61 52.59 -2.95
C THR A 172 -19.79 53.80 -2.48
N ASN A 173 -20.14 54.99 -2.98
CA ASN A 173 -19.56 56.27 -2.54
C ASN A 173 -19.73 56.52 -1.03
N GLN A 174 -20.69 55.86 -0.38
CA GLN A 174 -20.93 55.92 1.07
C GLN A 174 -20.16 54.83 1.85
N LYS A 175 -19.21 54.14 1.22
CA LYS A 175 -18.43 53.02 1.79
C LYS A 175 -19.25 51.81 2.25
N LYS A 176 -20.43 51.61 1.67
CA LYS A 176 -21.23 50.38 1.89
C LYS A 176 -20.86 49.33 0.85
N VAL A 177 -20.81 48.06 1.25
CA VAL A 177 -20.42 46.93 0.40
C VAL A 177 -21.63 46.05 0.09
N PHE A 178 -21.87 45.83 -1.19
CA PHE A 178 -23.02 45.08 -1.69
C PHE A 178 -22.60 43.94 -2.61
N CYS A 179 -23.28 42.80 -2.53
CA CYS A 179 -23.12 41.70 -3.48
C CYS A 179 -23.72 42.09 -4.83
N CYS A 180 -23.08 41.69 -5.93
CA CYS A 180 -23.60 42.02 -7.25
C CYS A 180 -23.50 40.85 -8.23
N ASP A 181 -24.58 40.57 -8.98
CA ASP A 181 -24.53 39.69 -10.15
C ASP A 181 -24.31 40.51 -11.44
N VAL A 182 -23.74 39.87 -12.46
CA VAL A 182 -23.38 40.48 -13.75
C VAL A 182 -24.63 40.97 -14.49
N GLY A 183 -25.76 40.28 -14.37
CA GLY A 183 -27.03 40.72 -14.96
C GLY A 183 -27.56 42.01 -14.32
N THR A 184 -27.31 42.20 -13.03
CA THR A 184 -27.77 43.38 -12.27
C THR A 184 -26.91 44.61 -12.58
N MET A 185 -25.59 44.46 -12.79
CA MET A 185 -24.73 45.60 -13.17
C MET A 185 -24.91 46.07 -14.61
N MET A 186 -25.19 45.19 -15.56
CA MET A 186 -25.52 45.63 -16.94
C MET A 186 -26.71 46.59 -16.95
N CYS A 187 -27.73 46.31 -16.13
CA CYS A 187 -28.89 47.17 -15.93
C CYS A 187 -28.53 48.52 -15.27
N LEU A 188 -27.54 48.54 -14.37
CA LEU A 188 -27.14 49.74 -13.63
C LEU A 188 -26.22 50.68 -14.42
N THR A 189 -25.36 50.13 -15.28
CA THR A 189 -24.53 50.94 -16.18
C THR A 189 -25.40 51.73 -17.15
N GLU A 190 -26.57 51.20 -17.52
CA GLU A 190 -27.60 51.90 -18.30
C GLU A 190 -28.40 52.93 -17.46
N LEU A 191 -28.60 52.66 -16.15
CA LEU A 191 -29.35 53.51 -15.22
C LEU A 191 -28.51 54.54 -14.46
N TYR A 192 -27.22 54.70 -14.79
CA TYR A 192 -26.29 55.64 -14.12
C TYR A 192 -26.65 57.14 -14.29
N GLN A 193 -27.82 57.44 -14.86
CA GLN A 193 -28.41 58.77 -14.92
C GLN A 193 -29.20 59.08 -13.63
N SER A 194 -28.49 59.61 -12.63
CA SER A 194 -28.96 60.43 -11.49
C SER A 194 -29.92 59.82 -10.45
N ASN A 195 -29.48 59.86 -9.17
CA ASN A 195 -30.27 59.70 -7.92
C ASN A 195 -31.10 58.41 -7.74
N PHE A 196 -30.69 57.29 -8.31
CA PHE A 196 -31.34 56.01 -8.04
C PHE A 196 -30.95 55.46 -6.64
N ASN A 197 -31.94 55.08 -5.83
CA ASN A 197 -31.71 54.53 -4.50
C ASN A 197 -31.28 53.05 -4.60
N MET A 198 -29.97 52.84 -4.74
CA MET A 198 -29.32 51.53 -4.91
C MET A 198 -29.64 50.55 -3.76
N GLU A 199 -29.93 51.04 -2.56
CA GLU A 199 -30.05 50.24 -1.34
C GLU A 199 -31.23 49.25 -1.35
N ALA A 200 -32.24 49.46 -2.20
CA ALA A 200 -33.41 48.58 -2.28
C ALA A 200 -33.18 47.30 -3.11
N PHE A 201 -32.13 47.26 -3.95
CA PHE A 201 -31.95 46.22 -4.96
C PHE A 201 -30.76 45.28 -4.71
N PHE A 202 -29.84 45.63 -3.80
CA PHE A 202 -28.67 44.79 -3.51
C PHE A 202 -28.74 44.19 -2.11
N ASN A 203 -28.33 42.92 -2.00
CA ASN A 203 -28.07 42.31 -0.70
C ASN A 203 -26.73 42.85 -0.15
N PRO A 204 -26.71 43.34 1.11
CA PRO A 204 -25.46 43.64 1.80
C PRO A 204 -24.54 42.42 1.86
N LEU A 205 -23.23 42.63 1.70
CA LEU A 205 -22.24 41.56 1.79
C LEU A 205 -22.26 40.87 3.16
N THR A 206 -22.49 41.64 4.23
CA THR A 206 -22.68 41.16 5.60
C THR A 206 -23.77 40.10 5.69
N THR A 207 -24.97 40.40 5.19
CA THR A 207 -26.11 39.48 5.22
C THR A 207 -25.87 38.20 4.42
N GLN A 208 -25.16 38.29 3.29
CA GLN A 208 -24.83 37.11 2.48
C GLN A 208 -23.78 36.23 3.17
N LEU A 209 -22.76 36.83 3.78
CA LEU A 209 -21.75 36.09 4.53
C LEU A 209 -22.35 35.42 5.78
N ALA A 210 -23.21 36.12 6.53
CA ALA A 210 -23.88 35.56 7.70
C ALA A 210 -24.70 34.30 7.34
N LYS A 211 -25.47 34.34 6.25
CA LYS A 211 -26.24 33.17 5.75
C LYS A 211 -25.35 31.98 5.40
N LEU A 212 -24.19 32.22 4.79
CA LEU A 212 -23.24 31.15 4.44
C LEU A 212 -22.60 30.53 5.68
N LEU A 213 -22.26 31.36 6.67
CA LEU A 213 -21.71 30.90 7.94
C LEU A 213 -22.74 30.08 8.74
N GLU A 214 -24.01 30.50 8.79
CA GLU A 214 -25.10 29.75 9.44
C GLU A 214 -25.38 28.39 8.77
N GLY A 215 -25.21 28.30 7.45
CA GLY A 215 -25.39 27.08 6.68
C GLY A 215 -24.22 26.08 6.76
N THR A 216 -23.09 26.48 7.34
CA THR A 216 -21.86 25.68 7.38
C THR A 216 -21.85 24.77 8.60
N SER A 217 -21.85 23.44 8.40
CA SER A 217 -21.64 22.48 9.48
C SER A 217 -20.16 22.41 9.88
N VAL A 218 -19.89 22.43 11.19
CA VAL A 218 -18.55 22.33 11.80
C VAL A 218 -17.89 21.01 11.42
N SER A 219 -17.03 21.00 10.39
CA SER A 219 -16.57 19.78 9.69
C SER A 219 -15.08 19.46 9.83
N SER A 220 -14.29 20.15 10.67
CA SER A 220 -12.87 19.79 10.87
C SER A 220 -12.59 18.37 11.41
N SER A 221 -13.57 17.68 12.02
CA SER A 221 -13.40 16.28 12.41
C SER A 221 -13.53 15.30 11.23
N GLY A 222 -14.15 15.70 10.11
CA GLY A 222 -14.33 14.85 8.93
C GLY A 222 -13.01 14.59 8.19
N TYR A 223 -12.19 15.63 8.02
CA TYR A 223 -10.89 15.56 7.34
C TYR A 223 -9.92 14.60 8.04
N PHE A 224 -9.70 14.81 9.34
CA PHE A 224 -8.79 13.98 10.12
C PHE A 224 -9.27 12.52 10.18
N ARG A 225 -10.58 12.29 10.24
CA ARG A 225 -11.17 10.94 10.19
C ARG A 225 -10.96 10.26 8.83
N GLU A 226 -11.06 11.00 7.73
CA GLU A 226 -10.76 10.48 6.38
C GLU A 226 -9.28 10.15 6.22
N MET A 227 -8.39 11.02 6.72
CA MET A 227 -6.95 10.78 6.70
C MET A 227 -6.58 9.48 7.44
N ILE A 228 -7.12 9.28 8.65
CA ILE A 228 -6.88 8.06 9.42
C ILE A 228 -7.44 6.83 8.70
N ARG A 229 -8.64 6.93 8.11
CA ARG A 229 -9.20 5.85 7.30
C ARG A 229 -8.35 5.54 6.06
N SER A 230 -7.76 6.55 5.43
CA SER A 230 -6.83 6.40 4.30
C SER A 230 -5.52 5.74 4.73
N ASP A 231 -4.95 6.17 5.85
CA ASP A 231 -3.70 5.63 6.39
C ASP A 231 -3.87 4.14 6.77
N ILE A 232 -4.98 3.77 7.44
CA ILE A 232 -5.29 2.37 7.76
C ILE A 232 -5.44 1.54 6.47
N ARG A 233 -6.13 2.07 5.45
CA ARG A 233 -6.30 1.37 4.17
C ARG A 233 -4.95 1.12 3.48
N LYS A 234 -4.11 2.15 3.39
CA LYS A 234 -2.75 2.03 2.83
C LYS A 234 -1.90 1.03 3.60
N ALA A 235 -1.99 1.04 4.94
CA ALA A 235 -1.26 0.09 5.77
C ALA A 235 -1.66 -1.37 5.44
N ARG A 236 -2.97 -1.64 5.31
CA ARG A 236 -3.48 -2.99 4.93
C ARG A 236 -3.06 -3.42 3.52
N GLU A 237 -2.91 -2.48 2.59
CA GLU A 237 -2.46 -2.74 1.22
C GLU A 237 -0.95 -3.02 1.14
N MET A 238 -0.16 -2.39 2.01
CA MET A 238 1.31 -2.43 1.94
C MET A 238 1.94 -3.47 2.87
N TYR A 239 1.28 -3.80 3.99
CA TYR A 239 1.88 -4.60 5.05
C TYR A 239 0.98 -5.77 5.45
N HIS A 240 1.61 -6.85 5.95
CA HIS A 240 0.94 -8.05 6.44
C HIS A 240 1.53 -8.53 7.77
N GLY A 241 0.76 -9.31 8.54
CA GLY A 241 1.19 -9.90 9.80
C GLY A 241 1.74 -8.87 10.81
N LYS A 242 2.91 -9.16 11.41
CA LYS A 242 3.51 -8.29 12.45
C LYS A 242 3.86 -6.89 11.96
N GLN A 243 4.23 -6.73 10.68
CA GLN A 243 4.55 -5.41 10.11
C GLN A 243 3.30 -4.53 10.05
N LEU A 244 2.16 -5.11 9.67
CA LEU A 244 0.87 -4.41 9.67
C LEU A 244 0.49 -3.98 11.10
N SER A 245 0.65 -4.85 12.09
CA SER A 245 0.35 -4.51 13.49
C SER A 245 1.21 -3.33 14.00
N HIS A 246 2.50 -3.31 13.67
CA HIS A 246 3.39 -2.20 14.03
C HIS A 246 2.96 -0.87 13.38
N GLU A 247 2.62 -0.88 12.09
CA GLU A 247 2.16 0.32 11.40
C GLU A 247 0.84 0.84 11.98
N LEU A 248 -0.12 -0.06 12.24
CA LEU A 248 -1.39 0.29 12.87
C LEU A 248 -1.20 0.89 14.27
N THR A 249 -0.26 0.34 15.05
CA THR A 249 0.08 0.89 16.37
C THR A 249 0.67 2.30 16.23
N SER A 250 1.51 2.54 15.22
CA SER A 250 2.05 3.87 14.95
C SER A 250 0.96 4.87 14.52
N ILE A 251 -0.02 4.44 13.74
CA ILE A 251 -1.18 5.29 13.37
C ILE A 251 -2.03 5.57 14.62
N LEU A 252 -2.25 4.56 15.46
CA LEU A 252 -3.02 4.69 16.70
C LEU A 252 -2.34 5.65 17.70
N GLN A 253 -1.01 5.64 17.79
CA GLN A 253 -0.24 6.57 18.65
C GLN A 253 -0.30 8.03 18.18
N ARG A 254 -0.59 8.28 16.90
CA ARG A 254 -0.80 9.64 16.37
C ARG A 254 -2.18 10.21 16.71
N LEU A 255 -3.08 9.40 17.26
CA LEU A 255 -4.43 9.80 17.66
C LEU A 255 -4.43 10.35 19.10
N ASP A 256 -4.09 11.62 19.27
CA ASP A 256 -4.04 12.27 20.61
C ASP A 256 -5.42 12.72 21.14
N SER A 257 -6.45 12.79 20.29
CA SER A 257 -7.77 13.33 20.67
C SER A 257 -8.89 12.29 20.62
N VAL A 258 -9.62 12.12 21.74
CA VAL A 258 -10.77 11.22 21.89
C VAL A 258 -11.91 11.55 20.91
N GLU A 259 -12.03 12.80 20.47
CA GLU A 259 -13.03 13.25 19.48
C GLU A 259 -12.89 12.59 18.10
N CYS A 260 -11.74 11.97 17.82
CA CYS A 260 -11.46 11.28 16.57
C CYS A 260 -11.70 9.76 16.62
N LEU A 261 -12.00 9.19 17.80
CA LEU A 261 -12.24 7.76 18.01
C LEU A 261 -13.69 7.41 17.75
N SER A 262 -14.08 7.43 16.48
CA SER A 262 -15.42 7.06 16.07
C SER A 262 -15.58 5.57 15.79
N LEU A 263 -16.81 5.08 15.81
CA LEU A 263 -17.14 3.67 15.57
C LEU A 263 -16.54 3.13 14.26
N ASP A 264 -16.58 3.90 13.18
CA ASP A 264 -15.99 3.51 11.88
C ASP A 264 -14.47 3.35 11.96
N ILE A 265 -13.75 4.23 12.63
CA ILE A 265 -12.28 4.17 12.75
C ILE A 265 -11.88 3.00 13.63
N VAL A 266 -12.53 2.85 14.78
CA VAL A 266 -12.27 1.74 15.69
C VAL A 266 -12.52 0.42 14.97
N MET A 267 -13.65 0.26 14.26
CA MET A 267 -13.92 -0.94 13.46
C MET A 267 -12.83 -1.21 12.42
N ASN A 268 -12.32 -0.19 11.72
CA ASN A 268 -11.23 -0.37 10.77
C ASN A 268 -9.94 -0.87 11.45
N PHE A 269 -9.60 -0.37 12.64
CA PHE A 269 -8.49 -0.93 13.42
C PHE A 269 -8.73 -2.39 13.83
N LEU A 270 -9.91 -2.72 14.39
CA LEU A 270 -10.21 -4.09 14.83
C LEU A 270 -10.14 -5.08 13.67
N LEU A 271 -10.68 -4.71 12.49
CA LEU A 271 -10.61 -5.53 11.28
C LEU A 271 -9.17 -5.70 10.78
N SER A 272 -8.37 -4.63 10.83
CA SER A 272 -6.96 -4.67 10.38
C SER A 272 -6.08 -5.48 11.32
N TYR A 273 -6.26 -5.36 12.64
CA TYR A 273 -5.58 -6.21 13.62
C TYR A 273 -6.03 -7.67 13.50
N ARG A 274 -7.30 -7.93 13.16
CA ARG A 274 -7.79 -9.29 12.90
C ARG A 274 -7.09 -9.92 11.69
N ASP A 275 -6.85 -9.15 10.64
CA ASP A 275 -6.08 -9.63 9.47
C ASP A 275 -4.62 -9.89 9.82
N ALA A 276 -4.03 -9.07 10.70
CA ALA A 276 -2.71 -9.30 11.28
C ALA A 276 -2.65 -10.46 12.29
N GLN A 277 -3.81 -11.02 12.67
CA GLN A 277 -3.99 -12.00 13.76
C GLN A 277 -3.50 -11.50 15.13
N ASP A 278 -3.51 -10.19 15.36
CA ASP A 278 -3.08 -9.58 16.61
C ASP A 278 -4.25 -9.42 17.58
N CYS A 279 -4.55 -10.49 18.32
CA CYS A 279 -5.65 -10.48 19.28
C CYS A 279 -5.38 -9.56 20.49
N ASP A 280 -4.11 -9.44 20.90
CA ASP A 280 -3.72 -8.59 22.02
C ASP A 280 -3.92 -7.10 21.72
N ALA A 281 -3.62 -6.65 20.50
CA ALA A 281 -3.88 -5.28 20.07
C ALA A 281 -5.39 -4.96 20.06
N ILE A 282 -6.23 -5.88 19.60
CA ILE A 282 -7.71 -5.72 19.63
C ILE A 282 -8.20 -5.57 21.07
N ILE A 283 -7.77 -6.47 21.96
CA ILE A 283 -8.16 -6.47 23.38
C ILE A 283 -7.71 -5.17 24.05
N THR A 284 -6.44 -4.80 23.89
CA THR A 284 -5.86 -3.58 24.47
C THR A 284 -6.59 -2.33 24.00
N LEU A 285 -6.92 -2.24 22.71
CA LEU A 285 -7.67 -1.11 22.15
C LEU A 285 -9.06 -1.00 22.79
N VAL A 286 -9.82 -2.09 22.84
CA VAL A 286 -11.19 -2.07 23.39
C VAL A 286 -11.19 -1.78 24.89
N GLU A 287 -10.28 -2.39 25.66
CA GLU A 287 -10.15 -2.11 27.10
C GLU A 287 -9.75 -0.66 27.37
N THR A 288 -8.85 -0.10 26.54
CA THR A 288 -8.50 1.32 26.63
C THR A 288 -9.71 2.21 26.38
N LEU A 289 -10.54 1.89 25.37
CA LEU A 289 -11.77 2.62 25.09
C LEU A 289 -12.79 2.53 26.24
N GLN A 290 -12.92 1.37 26.89
CA GLN A 290 -13.81 1.18 28.05
C GLN A 290 -13.41 2.00 29.27
N ASN A 291 -12.10 2.27 29.43
CA ASN A 291 -11.57 3.07 30.54
C ASN A 291 -11.74 4.58 30.35
N LEU A 292 -12.17 5.05 29.16
CA LEU A 292 -12.36 6.47 28.88
C LEU A 292 -13.75 6.95 29.38
N PRO A 293 -13.82 7.97 30.27
CA PRO A 293 -15.05 8.35 30.99
C PRO A 293 -16.19 8.95 30.15
N THR A 294 -16.09 8.96 28.82
CA THR A 294 -17.10 9.50 27.89
C THR A 294 -17.24 8.69 26.59
N CYS A 295 -16.59 7.53 26.47
CA CYS A 295 -16.55 6.76 25.22
C CYS A 295 -17.65 5.68 25.19
N SER A 296 -18.75 5.94 24.48
CA SER A 296 -19.82 4.95 24.27
C SER A 296 -19.55 3.98 23.11
N VAL A 297 -18.41 4.12 22.42
CA VAL A 297 -18.06 3.29 21.25
C VAL A 297 -17.82 1.85 21.66
N ALA A 298 -17.20 1.62 22.83
CA ALA A 298 -16.89 0.28 23.31
C ALA A 298 -18.13 -0.55 23.68
N GLU A 299 -19.28 0.09 23.92
CA GLU A 299 -20.54 -0.57 24.26
C GLU A 299 -21.32 -1.06 23.03
N GLN A 300 -20.89 -0.66 21.83
CA GLN A 300 -21.57 -1.02 20.59
C GLN A 300 -21.44 -2.52 20.29
N HIS A 301 -22.55 -3.16 19.87
CA HIS A 301 -22.62 -4.61 19.66
C HIS A 301 -21.52 -5.15 18.72
N ASN A 302 -21.14 -4.40 17.69
CA ASN A 302 -20.11 -4.80 16.73
C ASN A 302 -18.71 -4.82 17.36
N ILE A 303 -18.43 -3.87 18.26
CA ILE A 303 -17.17 -3.79 18.98
C ILE A 303 -17.10 -4.94 20.00
N CYS A 304 -18.17 -5.15 20.76
CA CYS A 304 -18.31 -6.29 21.68
C CYS A 304 -18.10 -7.63 20.97
N PHE A 305 -18.61 -7.78 19.75
CA PHE A 305 -18.41 -8.96 18.93
C PHE A 305 -16.94 -9.21 18.59
N HIS A 306 -16.23 -8.21 18.08
CA HIS A 306 -14.80 -8.34 17.73
C HIS A 306 -13.91 -8.51 18.97
N TYR A 307 -14.28 -7.88 20.09
CA TYR A 307 -13.60 -8.04 21.37
C TYR A 307 -13.74 -9.47 21.90
N ALA A 308 -14.95 -10.01 21.93
CA ALA A 308 -15.20 -11.40 22.32
C ALA A 308 -14.50 -12.39 21.39
N PHE A 309 -14.45 -12.09 20.08
CA PHE A 309 -13.68 -12.86 19.12
C PHE A 309 -12.18 -12.89 19.44
N ALA A 310 -11.57 -11.75 19.75
CA ALA A 310 -10.15 -11.70 20.09
C ALA A 310 -9.85 -12.42 21.42
N LEU A 311 -10.69 -12.27 22.43
CA LEU A 311 -10.56 -13.00 23.70
C LEU A 311 -10.62 -14.52 23.49
N ASP A 312 -11.61 -15.01 22.76
CA ASP A 312 -11.78 -16.43 22.47
C ASP A 312 -10.57 -17.02 21.71
N ARG A 313 -10.01 -16.25 20.77
CA ARG A 313 -8.84 -16.65 19.99
C ARG A 313 -7.54 -16.60 20.79
N ARG A 314 -7.39 -15.66 21.72
CA ARG A 314 -6.21 -15.55 22.59
C ARG A 314 -6.18 -16.68 23.62
N ASN A 315 -7.35 -17.07 24.14
CA ASN A 315 -7.55 -18.23 25.01
C ASN A 315 -6.61 -18.27 26.24
N GLN A 316 -6.34 -17.11 26.86
CA GLN A 316 -5.70 -17.08 28.18
C GLN A 316 -6.73 -17.43 29.28
N PRO A 317 -6.27 -17.86 30.48
CA PRO A 317 -7.19 -18.18 31.57
C PRO A 317 -8.13 -17.01 31.90
N GLY A 318 -9.45 -17.24 31.79
CA GLY A 318 -10.49 -16.22 32.04
C GLY A 318 -10.96 -15.46 30.80
N ASP A 319 -10.31 -15.60 29.64
CA ASP A 319 -10.67 -14.85 28.43
C ASP A 319 -12.07 -15.23 27.91
N ARG A 320 -12.38 -16.53 27.84
CA ARG A 320 -13.66 -17.01 27.33
C ARG A 320 -14.82 -16.71 28.28
N GLU A 321 -14.58 -16.78 29.59
CA GLU A 321 -15.54 -16.34 30.60
C GLU A 321 -15.82 -14.85 30.46
N LYS A 322 -14.77 -14.04 30.24
CA LYS A 322 -14.90 -12.60 29.98
C LYS A 322 -15.67 -12.33 28.70
N ALA A 323 -15.35 -13.04 27.61
CA ALA A 323 -16.06 -12.92 26.34
C ALA A 323 -17.56 -13.21 26.47
N LEU A 324 -17.93 -14.30 27.18
CA LEU A 324 -19.31 -14.64 27.46
C LEU A 324 -20.00 -13.62 28.37
N SER A 325 -19.30 -13.06 29.36
CA SER A 325 -19.86 -12.02 30.24
C SER A 325 -20.27 -10.75 29.48
N VAL A 326 -19.59 -10.45 28.37
CA VAL A 326 -19.91 -9.33 27.48
C VAL A 326 -21.06 -9.67 26.52
N LEU A 327 -21.07 -10.89 25.96
CA LEU A 327 -22.05 -11.28 24.93
C LEU A 327 -23.41 -11.69 25.49
N LEU A 328 -23.46 -12.45 26.59
CA LEU A 328 -24.72 -13.00 27.14
C LEU A 328 -25.77 -11.92 27.43
N PRO A 329 -25.43 -10.79 28.09
CA PRO A 329 -26.40 -9.71 28.33
C PRO A 329 -26.95 -9.07 27.04
N LEU A 330 -26.23 -9.16 25.92
CA LEU A 330 -26.68 -8.62 24.63
C LEU A 330 -27.67 -9.56 23.94
N VAL A 331 -27.47 -10.87 24.07
CA VAL A 331 -28.27 -11.90 23.37
C VAL A 331 -29.48 -12.40 24.15
N GLU A 332 -29.54 -12.11 25.45
CA GLU A 332 -30.67 -12.43 26.33
C GLU A 332 -31.78 -11.38 26.31
N LYS A 333 -31.57 -10.25 25.60
CA LYS A 333 -32.61 -9.23 25.38
C LYS A 333 -33.76 -9.79 24.51
N PRO A 334 -35.02 -9.42 24.82
CA PRO A 334 -36.20 -10.09 24.26
C PRO A 334 -36.41 -9.89 22.75
N GLU A 335 -35.96 -8.79 22.14
CA GLU A 335 -36.10 -8.55 20.68
C GLU A 335 -34.91 -7.77 20.10
N GLY A 336 -34.62 -7.96 18.80
CA GLY A 336 -33.63 -7.16 18.06
C GLY A 336 -32.15 -7.61 18.20
N VAL A 337 -31.88 -8.91 18.26
CA VAL A 337 -30.50 -9.46 18.34
C VAL A 337 -30.02 -9.99 16.99
N ALA A 338 -28.83 -9.55 16.55
CA ALA A 338 -28.23 -10.03 15.31
C ALA A 338 -27.86 -11.52 15.40
N PRO A 339 -28.15 -12.36 14.37
CA PRO A 339 -27.81 -13.79 14.37
C PRO A 339 -26.33 -14.10 14.60
N ASP A 340 -25.46 -13.17 14.20
CA ASP A 340 -24.00 -13.32 14.36
C ASP A 340 -23.55 -13.32 15.82
N LEU A 341 -24.25 -12.60 16.72
CA LEU A 341 -23.95 -12.61 18.15
C LEU A 341 -24.27 -13.98 18.77
N TYR A 342 -25.38 -14.61 18.36
CA TYR A 342 -25.69 -15.99 18.74
C TYR A 342 -24.63 -16.97 18.20
N CYS A 343 -24.20 -16.80 16.94
CA CYS A 343 -23.13 -17.61 16.37
C CYS A 343 -21.80 -17.44 17.12
N MET A 344 -21.50 -16.24 17.64
CA MET A 344 -20.30 -15.99 18.44
C MET A 344 -20.36 -16.69 19.80
N CYS A 345 -21.50 -16.64 20.50
CA CYS A 345 -21.71 -17.45 21.70
C CYS A 345 -21.54 -18.94 21.40
N GLY A 346 -22.16 -19.42 20.32
CA GLY A 346 -22.03 -20.80 19.86
C GLY A 346 -20.59 -21.19 19.58
N ARG A 347 -19.82 -20.30 18.96
CA ARG A 347 -18.39 -20.50 18.67
C ARG A 347 -17.57 -20.66 19.94
N ILE A 348 -17.70 -19.75 20.91
CA ILE A 348 -16.94 -19.83 22.16
C ILE A 348 -17.19 -21.18 22.86
N TYR A 349 -18.46 -21.60 22.97
CA TYR A 349 -18.79 -22.89 23.55
C TYR A 349 -18.29 -24.08 22.72
N LYS A 350 -18.29 -23.98 21.39
CA LYS A 350 -17.72 -24.99 20.48
C LYS A 350 -16.21 -25.10 20.69
N ASP A 351 -15.51 -23.98 20.80
CA ASP A 351 -14.06 -23.94 20.98
C ASP A 351 -13.68 -24.46 22.38
N MET A 352 -14.47 -24.17 23.43
CA MET A 352 -14.33 -24.82 24.75
C MET A 352 -14.53 -26.34 24.70
N PHE A 353 -15.44 -26.82 23.84
CA PHE A 353 -15.66 -28.25 23.66
C PHE A 353 -14.48 -28.91 22.93
N ILE A 354 -13.98 -28.28 21.87
CA ILE A 354 -12.79 -28.73 21.12
C ILE A 354 -11.57 -28.77 22.03
N ASP A 355 -11.31 -27.72 22.81
CA ASP A 355 -10.17 -27.63 23.73
C ASP A 355 -10.26 -28.61 24.91
N SER A 356 -11.47 -29.07 25.23
CA SER A 356 -11.67 -30.16 26.20
C SER A 356 -11.38 -31.55 25.61
N GLU A 357 -10.78 -31.63 24.42
CA GLU A 357 -10.60 -32.88 23.65
C GLU A 357 -11.92 -33.63 23.48
N PHE A 358 -13.00 -32.89 23.22
CA PHE A 358 -14.35 -33.39 23.05
C PHE A 358 -14.97 -34.08 24.29
N THR A 359 -14.45 -33.84 25.50
CA THR A 359 -14.98 -34.44 26.73
C THR A 359 -16.14 -33.66 27.35
N ASN A 360 -16.19 -32.34 27.19
CA ASN A 360 -17.18 -31.49 27.85
C ASN A 360 -18.49 -31.37 27.06
N THR A 361 -19.38 -32.35 27.22
CA THR A 361 -20.67 -32.41 26.53
C THR A 361 -21.62 -31.26 26.88
N GLU A 362 -21.52 -30.67 28.08
CA GLU A 362 -22.32 -29.49 28.45
C GLU A 362 -22.01 -28.29 27.54
N LYS A 363 -20.71 -28.09 27.22
CA LYS A 363 -20.27 -27.02 26.31
C LYS A 363 -20.71 -27.30 24.88
N ARG A 364 -20.66 -28.56 24.42
CA ARG A 364 -21.23 -28.98 23.13
C ARG A 364 -22.71 -28.62 23.02
N ASP A 365 -23.50 -28.95 24.05
CA ASP A 365 -24.95 -28.73 24.01
C ASP A 365 -25.31 -27.24 24.07
N LYS A 366 -24.54 -26.45 24.84
CA LYS A 366 -24.63 -24.97 24.82
C LYS A 366 -24.25 -24.39 23.46
N ALA A 367 -23.20 -24.91 22.81
CA ALA A 367 -22.83 -24.51 21.46
C ALA A 367 -23.97 -24.77 20.47
N PHE A 368 -24.56 -25.97 20.54
CA PHE A 368 -25.69 -26.34 19.69
C PHE A 368 -26.87 -25.41 19.92
N PHE A 369 -27.23 -25.14 21.18
CA PHE A 369 -28.34 -24.25 21.52
C PHE A 369 -28.19 -22.88 20.84
N TRP A 370 -27.01 -22.25 20.94
CA TRP A 370 -26.79 -20.92 20.38
C TRP A 370 -26.77 -20.90 18.85
N TYR A 371 -26.11 -21.86 18.19
CA TYR A 371 -26.13 -21.97 16.74
C TYR A 371 -27.54 -22.29 16.22
N HIS A 372 -28.27 -23.16 16.90
CA HIS A 372 -29.64 -23.51 16.53
C HIS A 372 -30.57 -22.30 16.69
N LYS A 373 -30.44 -21.54 17.78
CA LYS A 373 -31.19 -20.28 17.99
C LYS A 373 -30.90 -19.29 16.86
N ALA A 374 -29.64 -19.10 16.48
CA ALA A 374 -29.26 -18.25 15.35
C ALA A 374 -29.93 -18.70 14.05
N PHE A 375 -29.93 -20.00 13.77
CA PHE A 375 -30.50 -20.58 12.57
C PHE A 375 -32.04 -20.49 12.51
N LEU A 376 -32.70 -20.52 13.67
CA LEU A 376 -34.15 -20.31 13.76
C LEU A 376 -34.52 -18.84 13.57
N THR A 377 -33.70 -17.91 14.08
CA THR A 377 -33.89 -16.47 13.86
C THR A 377 -33.69 -16.09 12.39
N GLU A 378 -32.55 -16.47 11.79
CA GLU A 378 -32.26 -16.24 10.38
C GLU A 378 -31.45 -17.43 9.81
N PRO A 379 -32.03 -18.24 8.90
CA PRO A 379 -31.34 -19.40 8.36
C PRO A 379 -30.09 -19.02 7.54
N SER A 380 -28.91 -19.31 8.10
CA SER A 380 -27.61 -19.11 7.45
C SER A 380 -26.83 -20.42 7.34
N LEU A 381 -25.93 -20.50 6.34
CA LEU A 381 -25.05 -21.67 6.20
C LEU A 381 -24.11 -21.81 7.41
N HIS A 382 -23.59 -20.69 7.93
CA HIS A 382 -22.72 -20.69 9.11
C HIS A 382 -23.39 -21.37 10.31
N ALA A 383 -24.58 -20.92 10.70
CA ALA A 383 -25.29 -21.46 11.84
C ALA A 383 -25.78 -22.89 11.59
N GLY A 384 -26.26 -23.17 10.37
CA GLY A 384 -26.78 -24.49 10.00
C GLY A 384 -25.72 -25.58 9.97
N ILE A 385 -24.55 -25.32 9.35
CA ILE A 385 -23.44 -26.28 9.28
C ILE A 385 -22.94 -26.62 10.69
N ASN A 386 -22.70 -25.62 11.53
CA ASN A 386 -22.26 -25.86 12.91
C ASN A 386 -23.33 -26.62 13.72
N SER A 387 -24.61 -26.31 13.55
CA SER A 387 -25.70 -27.06 14.20
C SER A 387 -25.71 -28.53 13.80
N VAL A 388 -25.50 -28.82 12.51
CA VAL A 388 -25.42 -30.19 11.98
C VAL A 388 -24.23 -30.94 12.59
N VAL A 389 -23.04 -30.35 12.58
CA VAL A 389 -21.84 -31.02 13.12
C VAL A 389 -21.96 -31.27 14.62
N LEU A 390 -22.52 -30.32 15.39
CA LEU A 390 -22.73 -30.50 16.83
C LEU A 390 -23.77 -31.57 17.16
N LEU A 391 -24.81 -31.74 16.32
CA LEU A 391 -25.75 -32.86 16.44
C LEU A 391 -25.08 -34.20 16.12
N ILE A 392 -24.21 -34.25 15.11
CA ILE A 392 -23.41 -35.45 14.80
C ILE A 392 -22.50 -35.78 16.00
N ALA A 393 -21.85 -34.79 16.62
CA ALA A 393 -21.08 -34.94 17.85
C ALA A 393 -21.92 -35.34 19.08
N ALA A 394 -23.24 -35.18 19.02
CA ALA A 394 -24.18 -35.69 20.01
C ALA A 394 -24.71 -37.10 19.69
N GLY A 395 -24.22 -37.73 18.61
CA GLY A 395 -24.57 -39.09 18.19
C GLY A 395 -25.81 -39.17 17.28
N HIS A 396 -26.27 -38.05 16.73
CA HIS A 396 -27.35 -38.06 15.74
C HIS A 396 -26.85 -38.47 14.35
N CYS A 397 -27.57 -39.37 13.68
CA CYS A 397 -27.30 -39.77 12.30
C CYS A 397 -28.41 -39.25 11.36
N PHE A 398 -28.08 -39.02 10.08
CA PHE A 398 -29.05 -38.50 9.10
C PHE A 398 -30.21 -39.46 8.83
N GLU A 399 -29.99 -40.76 9.00
CA GLU A 399 -30.97 -41.83 8.80
C GLU A 399 -31.99 -41.90 9.95
N THR A 400 -31.58 -41.51 11.16
CA THR A 400 -32.38 -41.71 12.38
C THR A 400 -32.95 -40.39 12.94
N SER A 401 -32.23 -39.28 12.81
CA SER A 401 -32.60 -38.00 13.43
C SER A 401 -33.43 -37.10 12.51
N MET A 402 -34.71 -36.91 12.85
CA MET A 402 -35.60 -35.97 12.15
C MET A 402 -35.08 -34.52 12.24
N GLN A 403 -34.56 -34.10 13.39
CA GLN A 403 -34.05 -32.74 13.58
C GLN A 403 -32.84 -32.47 12.70
N LEU A 404 -31.90 -33.43 12.63
CA LEU A 404 -30.73 -33.33 11.77
C LEU A 404 -31.13 -33.22 10.29
N ARG A 405 -32.09 -34.04 9.83
CA ARG A 405 -32.62 -33.96 8.47
C ARG A 405 -33.28 -32.62 8.17
N GLN A 406 -34.09 -32.09 9.09
CA GLN A 406 -34.76 -30.79 8.88
C GLN A 406 -33.76 -29.65 8.73
N ILE A 407 -32.72 -29.61 9.58
CA ILE A 407 -31.65 -28.60 9.47
C ILE A 407 -30.88 -28.80 8.16
N GLY A 408 -30.49 -30.05 7.85
CA GLY A 408 -29.77 -30.39 6.61
C GLY A 408 -30.53 -29.98 5.34
N MET A 409 -31.85 -30.24 5.27
CA MET A 409 -32.69 -29.81 4.14
C MET A 409 -32.70 -28.29 3.97
N LYS A 410 -32.82 -27.54 5.09
CA LYS A 410 -32.77 -26.08 5.05
C LYS A 410 -31.40 -25.56 4.63
N VAL A 411 -30.31 -26.17 5.11
CA VAL A 411 -28.93 -25.84 4.69
C VAL A 411 -28.78 -26.04 3.18
N SER A 412 -29.24 -27.17 2.64
CA SER A 412 -29.22 -27.43 1.19
C SER A 412 -30.04 -26.39 0.40
N CYS A 413 -31.19 -25.95 0.92
CA CYS A 413 -32.00 -24.90 0.30
C CYS A 413 -31.28 -23.52 0.32
N VAL A 414 -30.65 -23.15 1.44
CA VAL A 414 -29.87 -21.92 1.54
C VAL A 414 -28.68 -21.97 0.58
N LEU A 415 -27.98 -23.10 0.48
CA LEU A 415 -26.88 -23.30 -0.44
C LEU A 415 -27.34 -23.19 -1.90
N GLY A 416 -28.48 -23.79 -2.24
CA GLY A 416 -29.06 -23.71 -3.59
C GLY A 416 -29.36 -22.27 -4.01
N ARG A 417 -29.80 -21.40 -3.07
CA ARG A 417 -30.03 -19.97 -3.33
C ARG A 417 -28.74 -19.18 -3.62
N LYS A 418 -27.59 -19.63 -3.10
CA LYS A 418 -26.28 -18.99 -3.36
C LYS A 418 -25.75 -19.27 -4.78
N GLY A 419 -26.27 -20.31 -5.44
CA GLY A 419 -25.92 -20.63 -6.83
C GLY A 419 -24.66 -21.48 -6.99
N SER A 420 -24.06 -21.45 -8.19
CA SER A 420 -22.90 -22.28 -8.53
C SER A 420 -21.60 -21.71 -7.96
N LEU A 421 -20.67 -22.61 -7.60
CA LEU A 421 -19.35 -22.27 -7.05
C LEU A 421 -18.59 -21.29 -7.95
N GLU A 422 -18.71 -21.40 -9.27
CA GLU A 422 -18.07 -20.53 -10.27
C GLU A 422 -18.44 -19.06 -10.09
N LYS A 423 -19.71 -18.76 -9.77
CA LYS A 423 -20.23 -17.40 -9.63
C LYS A 423 -19.89 -16.75 -8.28
N MET A 424 -19.53 -17.55 -7.27
CA MET A 424 -19.17 -17.03 -5.95
C MET A 424 -17.82 -16.31 -6.01
N GLN A 425 -17.77 -15.05 -5.60
CA GLN A 425 -16.55 -14.23 -5.63
C GLN A 425 -15.94 -14.04 -4.23
N HIS A 426 -16.74 -14.19 -3.18
CA HIS A 426 -16.30 -13.94 -1.83
C HIS A 426 -15.84 -15.22 -1.13
N TYR A 427 -14.72 -15.13 -0.42
CA TYR A 427 -14.15 -16.29 0.29
C TYR A 427 -15.13 -16.88 1.32
N TRP A 428 -15.98 -16.06 1.95
CA TRP A 428 -16.95 -16.56 2.93
C TRP A 428 -18.04 -17.42 2.30
N ASP A 429 -18.53 -17.05 1.12
CA ASP A 429 -19.54 -17.84 0.41
C ASP A 429 -18.97 -19.20 -0.01
N ILE A 430 -17.72 -19.21 -0.46
CA ILE A 430 -17.00 -20.43 -0.86
C ILE A 430 -16.67 -21.28 0.36
N GLY A 431 -16.31 -20.68 1.49
CA GLY A 431 -16.04 -21.42 2.73
C GLY A 431 -17.29 -22.10 3.28
N PHE A 432 -18.44 -21.43 3.22
CA PHE A 432 -19.73 -22.06 3.54
C PHE A 432 -20.11 -23.16 2.55
N TYR A 433 -19.84 -22.96 1.25
CA TYR A 433 -20.03 -23.98 0.23
C TYR A 433 -19.14 -25.21 0.50
N LEU A 434 -17.88 -25.00 0.88
CA LEU A 434 -16.96 -26.06 1.28
C LEU A 434 -17.50 -26.83 2.50
N GLY A 435 -17.89 -26.12 3.56
CA GLY A 435 -18.45 -26.74 4.77
C GLY A 435 -19.70 -27.58 4.49
N ALA A 436 -20.62 -27.09 3.65
CA ALA A 436 -21.79 -27.86 3.24
C ALA A 436 -21.42 -29.06 2.35
N SER A 437 -20.42 -28.91 1.46
CA SER A 437 -19.95 -29.98 0.58
C SER A 437 -19.28 -31.12 1.37
N ILE A 438 -18.53 -30.77 2.43
CA ILE A 438 -17.96 -31.72 3.40
C ILE A 438 -19.07 -32.55 4.05
N LEU A 439 -20.14 -31.91 4.53
CA LEU A 439 -21.27 -32.61 5.15
C LEU A 439 -21.96 -33.59 4.19
N THR A 440 -22.00 -33.28 2.90
CA THR A 440 -22.61 -34.13 1.87
C THR A 440 -21.68 -35.19 1.28
N GLY A 441 -20.38 -35.15 1.59
CA GLY A 441 -19.38 -36.08 1.05
C GLY A 441 -19.09 -35.92 -0.45
N ASP A 442 -19.29 -34.74 -1.03
CA ASP A 442 -19.06 -34.49 -2.47
C ASP A 442 -17.60 -34.10 -2.73
N PHE A 443 -16.77 -35.09 -3.07
CA PHE A 443 -15.32 -34.92 -3.25
C PHE A 443 -14.94 -33.88 -4.31
N ASP A 444 -15.64 -33.84 -5.44
CA ASP A 444 -15.30 -32.91 -6.54
C ASP A 444 -15.56 -31.45 -6.11
N LYS A 445 -16.67 -31.22 -5.38
CA LYS A 445 -16.98 -29.90 -4.82
C LYS A 445 -16.00 -29.48 -3.73
N ILE A 446 -15.59 -30.40 -2.86
CA ILE A 446 -14.62 -30.13 -1.79
C ILE A 446 -13.28 -29.69 -2.38
N ILE A 447 -12.79 -30.40 -3.40
CA ILE A 447 -11.54 -30.08 -4.10
C ILE A 447 -11.63 -28.68 -4.75
N GLN A 448 -12.67 -28.43 -5.54
CA GLN A 448 -12.83 -27.16 -6.25
C GLN A 448 -12.99 -25.97 -5.30
N ALA A 449 -13.75 -26.13 -4.22
CA ALA A 449 -13.97 -25.07 -3.24
C ALA A 449 -12.69 -24.78 -2.44
N SER A 450 -11.93 -25.81 -2.06
CA SER A 450 -10.64 -25.68 -1.38
C SER A 450 -9.61 -24.95 -2.26
N GLU A 451 -9.51 -25.34 -3.54
CA GLU A 451 -8.66 -24.65 -4.51
C GLU A 451 -9.06 -23.18 -4.67
N LYS A 452 -10.37 -22.90 -4.73
CA LYS A 452 -10.87 -21.53 -4.90
C LYS A 452 -10.63 -20.66 -3.67
N LEU A 453 -10.76 -21.19 -2.46
CA LEU A 453 -10.38 -20.50 -1.22
C LEU A 453 -8.89 -20.11 -1.22
N TYR A 454 -8.03 -21.04 -1.65
CA TYR A 454 -6.60 -20.77 -1.77
C TYR A 454 -6.32 -19.65 -2.77
N LYS A 455 -6.96 -19.67 -3.94
CA LYS A 455 -6.81 -18.62 -4.98
C LYS A 455 -7.30 -17.25 -4.53
N LEU A 456 -8.33 -17.20 -3.68
CA LEU A 456 -8.85 -15.94 -3.12
C LEU A 456 -8.07 -15.42 -1.91
N ASN A 457 -6.98 -16.09 -1.52
CA ASN A 457 -6.18 -15.74 -0.35
C ASN A 457 -7.04 -15.58 0.92
N ALA A 458 -7.91 -16.57 1.16
CA ALA A 458 -8.85 -16.53 2.28
C ALA A 458 -8.11 -16.28 3.61
N PRO A 459 -8.60 -15.35 4.47
CA PRO A 459 -7.92 -15.01 5.70
C PRO A 459 -7.78 -16.20 6.65
N VAL A 460 -6.62 -16.32 7.30
CA VAL A 460 -6.29 -17.45 8.19
C VAL A 460 -7.27 -17.57 9.36
N TRP A 461 -7.73 -16.45 9.93
CA TRP A 461 -8.73 -16.46 11.01
C TRP A 461 -10.03 -17.16 10.59
N TYR A 462 -10.40 -17.03 9.31
CA TYR A 462 -11.59 -17.66 8.74
C TYR A 462 -11.34 -19.13 8.42
N LEU A 463 -10.21 -19.43 7.78
CA LEU A 463 -9.80 -20.82 7.49
C LEU A 463 -9.70 -21.66 8.77
N THR A 464 -9.25 -21.07 9.88
CA THR A 464 -9.19 -21.77 11.18
C THR A 464 -10.59 -22.15 11.67
N SER A 465 -11.59 -21.30 11.46
CA SER A 465 -12.99 -21.64 11.79
C SER A 465 -13.52 -22.83 10.99
N ILE A 466 -13.13 -22.93 9.72
CA ILE A 466 -13.47 -24.07 8.85
C ILE A 466 -12.73 -25.32 9.35
N LYS A 467 -11.44 -25.18 9.67
CA LYS A 467 -10.60 -26.25 10.23
C LYS A 467 -11.24 -26.88 11.45
N GLU A 468 -11.60 -26.08 12.45
CA GLU A 468 -12.25 -26.53 13.69
C GLU A 468 -13.52 -27.34 13.40
N THR A 469 -14.36 -26.82 12.49
CA THR A 469 -15.62 -27.47 12.11
C THR A 469 -15.39 -28.81 11.41
N TYR A 470 -14.39 -28.86 10.51
CA TYR A 470 -14.00 -30.08 9.81
C TYR A 470 -13.38 -31.11 10.75
N THR A 471 -12.48 -30.70 11.65
CA THR A 471 -11.87 -31.59 12.65
C THR A 471 -12.92 -32.23 13.54
N MET A 472 -13.91 -31.44 13.99
CA MET A 472 -15.03 -31.97 14.78
C MET A 472 -15.89 -32.95 13.97
N TYR A 473 -16.22 -32.61 12.72
CA TYR A 473 -16.96 -33.53 11.83
C TYR A 473 -16.21 -34.85 11.63
N ASN A 474 -14.91 -34.81 11.32
CA ASN A 474 -14.12 -35.99 11.06
C ASN A 474 -13.92 -36.87 12.30
N HIS A 475 -13.88 -36.28 13.50
CA HIS A 475 -13.76 -37.04 14.75
C HIS A 475 -15.01 -37.89 15.04
N PHE A 476 -16.20 -37.35 14.76
CA PHE A 476 -17.47 -38.00 15.11
C PHE A 476 -18.16 -38.71 13.93
N ASN A 477 -17.70 -38.49 12.70
CA ASN A 477 -18.19 -39.20 11.54
C ASN A 477 -17.36 -40.48 11.35
N THR A 478 -17.99 -41.64 11.48
CA THR A 478 -17.36 -42.94 11.19
C THR A 478 -17.17 -43.06 9.68
N VAL A 479 -15.98 -42.73 9.17
CA VAL A 479 -15.63 -42.95 7.77
C VAL A 479 -15.51 -44.45 7.52
N SER A 480 -16.18 -44.96 6.50
CA SER A 480 -15.93 -46.30 5.97
C SER A 480 -14.54 -46.32 5.33
N ASP A 481 -13.64 -47.20 5.79
CA ASP A 481 -12.27 -47.41 5.29
C ASP A 481 -12.23 -47.95 3.84
N THR A 482 -12.74 -47.19 2.88
CA THR A 482 -12.60 -47.49 1.46
C THR A 482 -11.65 -46.49 0.83
N TRP A 483 -10.41 -46.92 0.62
CA TRP A 483 -9.39 -46.15 -0.09
C TRP A 483 -9.89 -45.80 -1.49
N SER A 484 -9.84 -44.51 -1.85
CA SER A 484 -10.14 -44.04 -3.20
C SER A 484 -9.16 -42.94 -3.63
N PRO A 485 -8.75 -42.88 -4.92
CA PRO A 485 -7.86 -41.84 -5.42
C PRO A 485 -8.41 -40.41 -5.26
N LYS A 486 -9.75 -40.26 -5.23
CA LYS A 486 -10.40 -38.97 -4.96
C LYS A 486 -10.30 -38.57 -3.49
N GLN A 487 -10.32 -39.52 -2.56
CA GLN A 487 -10.13 -39.26 -1.14
C GLN A 487 -8.72 -38.69 -0.87
N GLU A 488 -7.68 -39.25 -1.51
CA GLU A 488 -6.31 -38.71 -1.39
C GLU A 488 -6.21 -37.25 -1.86
N LEU A 489 -6.92 -36.89 -2.92
CA LEU A 489 -6.98 -35.49 -3.39
C LEU A 489 -7.75 -34.59 -2.43
N VAL A 490 -8.83 -35.08 -1.81
CA VAL A 490 -9.56 -34.34 -0.78
C VAL A 490 -8.68 -34.11 0.44
N ASP A 491 -8.00 -35.15 0.93
CA ASP A 491 -7.10 -35.10 2.07
C ASP A 491 -5.92 -34.14 1.79
N PHE A 492 -5.37 -34.18 0.56
CA PHE A 492 -4.37 -33.22 0.11
C PHE A 492 -4.90 -31.79 0.14
N TRP A 493 -6.06 -31.51 -0.47
CA TRP A 493 -6.56 -30.14 -0.59
C TRP A 493 -6.99 -29.54 0.74
N LEU A 494 -7.68 -30.33 1.57
CA LEU A 494 -8.03 -29.93 2.92
C LEU A 494 -6.76 -29.78 3.75
N GLY A 495 -5.84 -30.74 3.72
CA GLY A 495 -4.55 -30.65 4.40
C GLY A 495 -3.77 -29.39 4.02
N PHE A 496 -3.66 -29.11 2.72
CA PHE A 496 -2.96 -27.94 2.17
C PHE A 496 -3.57 -26.61 2.61
N VAL A 497 -4.91 -26.49 2.60
CA VAL A 497 -5.59 -25.28 3.11
C VAL A 497 -5.48 -25.19 4.63
N MET A 498 -5.59 -26.30 5.37
CA MET A 498 -5.54 -26.31 6.83
C MET A 498 -4.13 -26.15 7.41
N GLU A 499 -3.08 -26.47 6.65
CA GLU A 499 -1.69 -26.19 6.98
C GLU A 499 -1.45 -24.67 7.08
N SER A 500 -2.17 -23.86 6.31
CA SER A 500 -2.11 -22.40 6.41
C SER A 500 -2.61 -21.85 7.76
N CYS A 501 -3.35 -22.65 8.53
CA CYS A 501 -3.86 -22.30 9.86
C CYS A 501 -2.89 -22.68 10.98
N GLN A 502 -1.71 -23.19 10.68
CA GLN A 502 -0.72 -23.57 11.69
C GLN A 502 0.43 -22.56 11.73
N PRO A 503 1.00 -22.31 12.92
CA PRO A 503 2.28 -21.61 13.01
C PRO A 503 3.30 -22.35 12.14
N PHE A 504 4.11 -21.60 11.41
CA PHE A 504 5.13 -22.19 10.57
C PHE A 504 6.13 -22.97 11.44
N VAL A 505 6.27 -24.27 11.18
CA VAL A 505 7.28 -25.16 11.79
C VAL A 505 8.11 -25.74 10.66
N SER A 506 9.43 -25.68 10.78
CA SER A 506 10.35 -26.28 9.80
C SER A 506 10.23 -27.80 9.81
N THR A 507 9.48 -28.37 8.87
CA THR A 507 9.33 -29.82 8.68
C THR A 507 10.32 -30.34 7.63
N GLU A 508 10.64 -31.65 7.68
CA GLU A 508 11.51 -32.31 6.67
C GLU A 508 10.84 -32.42 5.28
N SER A 509 9.51 -32.28 5.21
CA SER A 509 8.72 -32.26 3.99
C SER A 509 7.65 -31.16 4.04
N CYS A 510 7.39 -30.50 2.91
CA CYS A 510 6.37 -29.46 2.78
C CYS A 510 5.39 -29.85 1.67
N LEU A 511 4.09 -29.63 1.87
CA LEU A 511 3.07 -29.86 0.84
C LEU A 511 3.17 -28.75 -0.22
N VAL A 512 3.39 -29.14 -1.47
CA VAL A 512 3.59 -28.20 -2.59
C VAL A 512 2.73 -28.59 -3.78
N ARG A 513 2.03 -27.63 -4.38
CA ARG A 513 1.33 -27.84 -5.64
C ARG A 513 2.17 -27.39 -6.84
N LYS A 514 2.31 -28.27 -7.83
CA LYS A 514 2.83 -27.90 -9.16
C LYS A 514 1.69 -27.32 -10.00
N LEU A 515 1.83 -26.09 -10.52
CA LEU A 515 0.92 -25.57 -11.55
C LEU A 515 1.47 -25.88 -12.93
N GLN A 516 1.38 -27.15 -13.34
CA GLN A 516 1.32 -27.51 -14.74
C GLN A 516 0.56 -28.82 -14.87
N VAL A 517 -0.42 -28.78 -15.78
CA VAL A 517 -1.29 -29.85 -16.28
C VAL A 517 -0.66 -31.22 -16.19
N LEU A 518 -1.48 -32.21 -15.81
CA LEU A 518 -1.29 -33.65 -16.03
C LEU A 518 -0.53 -33.90 -17.35
N LEU A 519 0.79 -33.90 -17.31
CA LEU A 519 1.60 -34.54 -18.33
C LEU A 519 1.57 -36.01 -17.95
N GLU A 520 0.73 -36.76 -18.67
CA GLU A 520 0.67 -38.20 -18.60
C GLU A 520 2.09 -38.78 -18.66
N GLY A 521 2.49 -39.52 -17.62
CA GLY A 521 3.64 -40.43 -17.68
C GLY A 521 4.65 -40.34 -16.52
N ILE A 522 4.81 -39.20 -15.84
CA ILE A 522 5.78 -39.06 -14.73
C ILE A 522 5.17 -38.23 -13.59
N SER A 523 4.92 -38.86 -12.43
CA SER A 523 4.33 -38.20 -11.25
C SER A 523 5.36 -37.78 -10.19
N THR A 524 6.59 -38.31 -10.27
CA THR A 524 7.65 -38.09 -9.27
C THR A 524 8.92 -37.61 -9.97
N TRP A 525 9.51 -36.53 -9.46
CA TRP A 525 10.78 -36.00 -9.93
C TRP A 525 11.77 -35.91 -8.77
N THR A 526 12.98 -36.42 -8.97
CA THR A 526 14.10 -36.29 -8.04
C THR A 526 15.22 -35.53 -8.74
N PHE A 527 15.59 -34.36 -8.21
CA PHE A 527 16.63 -33.52 -8.79
C PHE A 527 17.88 -33.51 -7.91
N PRO A 528 19.05 -33.89 -8.42
CA PRO A 528 20.30 -33.67 -7.70
C PRO A 528 20.55 -32.16 -7.55
N ALA A 529 21.17 -31.75 -6.44
CA ALA A 529 21.53 -30.34 -6.19
C ALA A 529 22.19 -29.65 -7.40
N SER A 530 23.08 -30.35 -8.09
CA SER A 530 23.82 -29.86 -9.25
C SER A 530 22.95 -29.57 -10.48
N SER A 531 21.75 -30.15 -10.58
CA SER A 531 20.80 -29.86 -11.66
C SER A 531 19.93 -28.65 -11.35
N ILE A 532 19.88 -28.14 -10.12
CA ILE A 532 19.07 -26.97 -9.77
C ILE A 532 19.83 -25.71 -10.19
N ARG A 533 19.30 -24.98 -11.18
CA ARG A 533 19.86 -23.71 -11.67
C ARG A 533 19.56 -22.56 -10.72
N GLY A 534 18.42 -22.62 -10.04
CA GLY A 534 18.06 -21.65 -9.02
C GLY A 534 16.58 -21.66 -8.69
N ILE A 535 16.22 -20.76 -7.79
CA ILE A 535 14.84 -20.50 -7.34
C ILE A 535 14.54 -19.00 -7.44
N SER A 536 13.31 -18.65 -7.81
CA SER A 536 12.77 -17.29 -7.69
C SER A 536 11.37 -17.31 -7.08
N ILE A 537 11.12 -16.46 -6.09
CA ILE A 537 9.75 -16.23 -5.62
C ILE A 537 9.00 -15.45 -6.70
N SER A 538 7.72 -15.75 -6.88
CA SER A 538 6.84 -15.07 -7.82
C SER A 538 6.56 -13.65 -7.34
N LYS A 539 6.55 -12.69 -8.27
CA LYS A 539 6.18 -11.30 -7.97
C LYS A 539 4.66 -11.09 -7.86
N CYS A 540 3.87 -12.05 -8.34
CA CYS A 540 2.41 -11.94 -8.38
C CYS A 540 1.73 -12.69 -7.23
N ASP A 541 2.39 -13.71 -6.66
CA ASP A 541 1.89 -14.47 -5.51
C ASP A 541 3.09 -14.91 -4.67
N GLU A 542 3.25 -14.32 -3.48
CA GLU A 542 4.39 -14.59 -2.61
C GLU A 542 4.40 -16.03 -2.05
N ARG A 543 3.30 -16.78 -2.22
CA ARG A 543 3.19 -18.21 -1.92
C ARG A 543 3.65 -19.08 -3.09
N CYS A 544 4.09 -18.49 -4.20
CA CYS A 544 4.56 -19.19 -5.38
C CYS A 544 6.06 -19.00 -5.61
N CYS A 545 6.72 -20.09 -6.00
CA CYS A 545 8.15 -20.16 -6.29
C CYS A 545 8.38 -20.87 -7.62
N PHE A 546 9.25 -20.29 -8.44
CA PHE A 546 9.77 -20.90 -9.66
C PHE A 546 11.04 -21.68 -9.33
N LEU A 547 11.05 -22.97 -9.61
CA LEU A 547 12.22 -23.84 -9.55
C LEU A 547 12.76 -24.09 -10.96
N TYR A 548 14.00 -23.65 -11.19
CA TYR A 548 14.69 -23.78 -12.47
C TYR A 548 15.62 -25.00 -12.43
N VAL A 549 15.40 -25.97 -13.31
CA VAL A 549 16.19 -27.21 -13.37
C VAL A 549 16.93 -27.29 -14.72
N ARG A 550 18.18 -27.77 -14.70
CA ARG A 550 18.98 -28.05 -15.90
C ARG A 550 18.36 -29.22 -16.66
N HIS A 551 18.35 -29.13 -17.99
CA HIS A 551 17.89 -30.17 -18.90
C HIS A 551 16.38 -30.50 -18.85
N THR A 552 15.56 -29.70 -18.16
CA THR A 552 14.09 -29.73 -18.34
C THR A 552 13.67 -28.69 -19.38
N VAL A 553 12.65 -29.00 -20.17
CA VAL A 553 12.09 -28.10 -21.18
C VAL A 553 11.27 -26.97 -20.52
N GLU A 554 10.79 -27.21 -19.30
CA GLU A 554 9.88 -26.33 -18.57
C GLU A 554 10.38 -26.07 -17.14
N ASP A 555 10.03 -24.89 -16.62
CA ASP A 555 10.28 -24.45 -15.25
C ASP A 555 9.14 -24.91 -14.33
N PHE A 556 9.45 -25.25 -13.08
CA PHE A 556 8.43 -25.72 -12.13
C PHE A 556 7.85 -24.55 -11.35
N GLN A 557 6.55 -24.32 -11.48
CA GLN A 557 5.81 -23.37 -10.63
C GLN A 557 5.24 -24.10 -9.42
N LEU A 558 5.79 -23.79 -8.26
CA LEU A 558 5.51 -24.43 -6.97
C LEU A 558 4.69 -23.48 -6.09
N TYR A 559 3.50 -23.89 -5.67
CA TYR A 559 2.62 -23.14 -4.79
C TYR A 559 2.59 -23.77 -3.40
N PHE A 560 2.76 -22.94 -2.38
CA PHE A 560 2.84 -23.31 -0.97
C PHE A 560 1.60 -22.87 -0.23
N SER A 561 1.27 -23.56 0.87
CA SER A 561 0.12 -23.21 1.72
C SER A 561 0.24 -21.81 2.34
N THR A 562 1.47 -21.35 2.62
CA THR A 562 1.74 -20.00 3.14
C THR A 562 3.01 -19.39 2.52
N GLN A 563 3.16 -18.07 2.68
CA GLN A 563 4.37 -17.34 2.30
C GLN A 563 5.61 -17.86 3.06
N ASN A 564 5.47 -18.17 4.35
CA ASN A 564 6.57 -18.69 5.17
C ASN A 564 7.07 -20.05 4.64
N HIS A 565 6.16 -20.92 4.20
CA HIS A 565 6.51 -22.20 3.58
C HIS A 565 7.31 -22.00 2.27
N CYS A 566 6.96 -20.99 1.47
CA CYS A 566 7.69 -20.63 0.24
C CYS A 566 9.14 -20.16 0.53
N PHE A 567 9.36 -19.44 1.63
CA PHE A 567 10.68 -18.91 2.00
C PHE A 567 11.70 -19.95 2.47
N ILE A 568 11.27 -21.16 2.85
CA ILE A 568 12.19 -22.24 3.26
C ILE A 568 13.08 -22.70 2.11
N LEU A 569 12.53 -22.82 0.90
CA LEU A 569 13.24 -23.40 -0.24
C LEU A 569 14.48 -22.59 -0.66
N PRO A 570 14.41 -21.24 -0.76
CA PRO A 570 15.59 -20.40 -0.89
C PRO A 570 16.63 -20.62 0.23
N TYR A 571 16.20 -20.84 1.47
CA TYR A 571 17.08 -21.11 2.61
C TYR A 571 17.77 -22.48 2.50
N ILE A 572 17.01 -23.55 2.21
CA ILE A 572 17.56 -24.90 2.00
C ILE A 572 18.51 -24.92 0.79
N LEU A 573 18.20 -24.21 -0.29
CA LEU A 573 19.09 -24.17 -1.46
C LEU A 573 20.31 -23.26 -1.28
N SER A 574 20.28 -22.31 -0.35
CA SER A 574 21.48 -21.56 0.04
C SER A 574 22.56 -22.46 0.69
N MET A 575 22.18 -23.67 1.11
CA MET A 575 23.06 -24.72 1.61
C MET A 575 23.58 -25.65 0.51
N LEU A 576 23.17 -25.48 -0.76
CA LEU A 576 23.74 -26.24 -1.87
C LEU A 576 25.18 -25.79 -2.15
N PRO A 577 26.06 -26.70 -2.62
CA PRO A 577 27.44 -26.36 -2.86
C PRO A 577 27.54 -25.22 -3.90
N PRO A 578 28.31 -24.16 -3.59
CA PRO A 578 28.44 -23.01 -4.49
C PRO A 578 29.07 -23.42 -5.82
N LEU A 579 28.86 -22.58 -6.84
CA LEU A 579 29.56 -22.69 -8.13
C LEU A 579 31.06 -22.90 -7.86
N GLN A 580 31.66 -23.95 -8.42
CA GLN A 580 33.09 -24.22 -8.23
C GLN A 580 33.88 -23.37 -9.22
N TYR A 581 34.79 -22.53 -8.74
CA TYR A 581 35.55 -21.59 -9.56
C TYR A 581 37.03 -21.56 -9.15
N ASP A 582 37.88 -21.20 -10.10
CA ASP A 582 39.30 -20.89 -9.90
C ASP A 582 39.57 -19.45 -10.39
N TYR A 583 40.39 -18.68 -9.67
CA TYR A 583 40.83 -17.35 -10.15
C TYR A 583 41.88 -17.50 -11.25
N GLU A 584 41.92 -16.55 -12.18
CA GLU A 584 43.06 -16.41 -13.07
C GLU A 584 44.15 -15.58 -12.38
N TYR A 585 45.41 -15.96 -12.58
CA TYR A 585 46.59 -15.32 -11.99
C TYR A 585 47.51 -14.79 -13.09
N THR A 586 48.13 -13.65 -12.82
CA THR A 586 49.21 -13.07 -13.63
C THR A 586 50.49 -13.88 -13.48
N GLU A 587 51.47 -13.63 -14.35
CA GLU A 587 52.80 -14.26 -14.27
C GLU A 587 53.53 -13.99 -12.95
N ALA A 588 53.19 -12.89 -12.27
CA ALA A 588 53.71 -12.54 -10.94
C ALA A 588 53.01 -13.28 -9.77
N GLY A 589 51.99 -14.10 -10.05
CA GLY A 589 51.22 -14.82 -9.04
C GLY A 589 50.06 -14.03 -8.41
N ASP A 590 49.80 -12.80 -8.88
CA ASP A 590 48.68 -11.98 -8.42
C ASP A 590 47.39 -12.29 -9.18
N ARG A 591 46.23 -12.23 -8.51
CA ARG A 591 44.91 -12.40 -9.15
C ARG A 591 44.68 -11.34 -10.22
N VAL A 592 44.21 -11.75 -11.39
CA VAL A 592 43.92 -10.85 -12.52
C VAL A 592 42.71 -9.98 -12.18
N ILE A 593 42.91 -8.66 -12.10
CA ILE A 593 41.87 -7.67 -11.84
C ILE A 593 41.30 -7.18 -13.16
N LEU A 594 39.98 -7.32 -13.33
CA LEU A 594 39.23 -6.79 -14.48
C LEU A 594 38.75 -5.35 -14.25
N GLY A 595 38.50 -4.97 -12.99
CA GLY A 595 38.07 -3.63 -12.64
C GLY A 595 38.00 -3.39 -11.13
N LYS A 596 38.02 -2.11 -10.73
CA LYS A 596 37.82 -1.67 -9.34
C LYS A 596 36.67 -0.67 -9.32
N GLY A 597 35.64 -0.92 -8.53
CA GLY A 597 34.47 -0.05 -8.37
C GLY A 597 34.29 0.42 -6.94
N THR A 598 33.26 1.24 -6.71
CA THR A 598 32.91 1.80 -5.40
C THR A 598 32.61 0.73 -4.34
N TYR A 599 32.04 -0.40 -4.77
CA TYR A 599 31.56 -1.46 -3.89
C TYR A 599 32.53 -2.64 -3.76
N GLY A 600 33.57 -2.74 -4.59
CA GLY A 600 34.42 -3.92 -4.60
C GLY A 600 35.35 -4.05 -5.81
N VAL A 601 36.05 -5.18 -5.88
CA VAL A 601 37.01 -5.49 -6.95
C VAL A 601 36.47 -6.63 -7.81
N VAL A 602 36.57 -6.51 -9.12
CA VAL A 602 36.17 -7.54 -10.09
C VAL A 602 37.41 -8.26 -10.58
N TYR A 603 37.45 -9.58 -10.41
CA TYR A 603 38.53 -10.46 -10.84
C TYR A 603 38.11 -11.36 -12.00
N ALA A 604 39.08 -11.80 -12.79
CA ALA A 604 38.88 -12.86 -13.77
C ALA A 604 38.94 -14.23 -13.10
N GLY A 605 38.11 -15.16 -13.57
CA GLY A 605 38.11 -16.54 -13.11
C GLY A 605 37.56 -17.51 -14.13
N ARG A 606 37.53 -18.79 -13.77
CA ARG A 606 36.94 -19.87 -14.57
C ARG A 606 35.99 -20.71 -13.75
N ASP A 607 34.86 -21.07 -14.35
CA ASP A 607 33.96 -22.09 -13.82
C ASP A 607 34.60 -23.46 -14.02
N ARG A 608 34.84 -24.21 -12.93
CA ARG A 608 35.51 -25.51 -12.98
C ARG A 608 34.68 -26.57 -13.70
N SER A 609 33.35 -26.42 -13.72
CA SER A 609 32.44 -27.42 -14.27
C SER A 609 32.44 -27.48 -15.80
N ASN A 610 32.75 -26.36 -16.47
CA ASN A 610 32.70 -26.24 -17.93
C ASN A 610 33.92 -25.49 -18.52
N GLN A 611 34.86 -25.05 -17.68
CA GLN A 611 36.06 -24.30 -18.05
C GLN A 611 35.78 -22.96 -18.76
N VAL A 612 34.60 -22.37 -18.57
CA VAL A 612 34.21 -21.08 -19.16
C VAL A 612 34.74 -19.93 -18.30
N ARG A 613 35.23 -18.88 -18.95
CA ARG A 613 35.67 -17.64 -18.29
C ARG A 613 34.50 -16.86 -17.69
N ILE A 614 34.71 -16.37 -16.47
CA ILE A 614 33.72 -15.65 -15.66
C ILE A 614 34.35 -14.42 -15.00
N ALA A 615 33.52 -13.42 -14.70
CA ALA A 615 33.89 -12.28 -13.87
C ALA A 615 33.39 -12.48 -12.42
N ILE A 616 34.26 -12.23 -11.43
CA ILE A 616 33.99 -12.43 -10.01
C ILE A 616 34.09 -11.08 -9.29
N LYS A 617 32.96 -10.47 -8.94
CA LYS A 617 32.91 -9.23 -8.14
C LYS A 617 32.97 -9.59 -6.66
N GLU A 618 34.06 -9.23 -5.98
CA GLU A 618 34.24 -9.41 -4.53
C GLU A 618 33.89 -8.13 -3.77
N ILE A 619 32.99 -8.25 -2.80
CA ILE A 619 32.50 -7.16 -1.96
C ILE A 619 32.78 -7.52 -0.50
N PRO A 620 33.53 -6.71 0.27
CA PRO A 620 33.82 -7.01 1.67
C PRO A 620 32.54 -6.98 2.53
N GLU A 621 32.30 -8.01 3.33
CA GLU A 621 31.13 -8.09 4.24
C GLU A 621 31.40 -7.37 5.58
N ARG A 622 31.85 -6.12 5.54
CA ARG A 622 32.37 -5.42 6.74
C ARG A 622 31.34 -4.64 7.56
N ASP A 623 30.07 -4.55 7.14
CA ASP A 623 29.03 -3.84 7.90
C ASP A 623 27.61 -4.35 7.62
N SER A 624 26.84 -4.62 8.68
CA SER A 624 25.44 -5.08 8.62
C SER A 624 24.47 -4.09 7.96
N ARG A 625 24.87 -2.82 7.83
CA ARG A 625 24.08 -1.73 7.20
C ARG A 625 24.06 -1.75 5.67
N TYR A 626 24.95 -2.51 5.02
CA TYR A 626 25.05 -2.60 3.55
C TYR A 626 24.48 -3.91 2.98
N SER A 627 23.99 -4.82 3.83
CA SER A 627 23.49 -6.13 3.40
C SER A 627 22.22 -6.02 2.56
N GLN A 628 21.26 -5.19 2.97
CA GLN A 628 19.94 -5.08 2.33
C GLN A 628 20.00 -4.48 0.91
N PRO A 629 20.69 -3.35 0.64
CA PRO A 629 20.84 -2.83 -0.72
C PRO A 629 21.59 -3.78 -1.66
N LEU A 630 22.52 -4.57 -1.11
CA LEU A 630 23.34 -5.51 -1.86
C LEU A 630 22.58 -6.79 -2.24
N HIS A 631 21.72 -7.29 -1.34
CA HIS A 631 20.79 -8.37 -1.65
C HIS A 631 19.75 -7.93 -2.70
N GLU A 632 19.30 -6.68 -2.65
CA GLU A 632 18.46 -6.08 -3.68
C GLU A 632 19.17 -6.00 -5.05
N GLU A 633 20.46 -5.62 -5.09
CA GLU A 633 21.28 -5.61 -6.32
C GLU A 633 21.36 -7.02 -6.92
N ILE A 634 21.68 -8.03 -6.12
CA ILE A 634 21.76 -9.43 -6.57
C ILE A 634 20.39 -9.92 -7.07
N ALA A 635 19.32 -9.66 -6.32
CA ALA A 635 17.96 -10.04 -6.70
C ALA A 635 17.52 -9.35 -8.01
N LEU A 636 17.92 -8.09 -8.21
CA LEU A 636 17.67 -7.34 -9.43
C LEU A 636 18.47 -7.95 -10.59
N HIS A 637 19.78 -8.13 -10.45
CA HIS A 637 20.64 -8.60 -11.54
C HIS A 637 20.29 -10.03 -11.96
N LYS A 638 19.94 -10.90 -11.00
CA LYS A 638 19.54 -12.30 -11.24
C LYS A 638 18.36 -12.44 -12.21
N ARG A 639 17.45 -11.46 -12.26
CA ARG A 639 16.25 -11.49 -13.12
C ARG A 639 16.46 -10.89 -14.52
N LEU A 640 17.61 -10.26 -14.78
CA LEU A 640 17.90 -9.60 -16.05
C LEU A 640 18.46 -10.61 -17.05
N LYS A 641 17.79 -10.74 -18.21
CA LYS A 641 18.23 -11.60 -19.32
C LYS A 641 17.98 -10.90 -20.65
N HIS A 642 19.01 -10.24 -21.15
CA HIS A 642 18.98 -9.54 -22.44
C HIS A 642 20.34 -9.64 -23.14
N ARG A 643 20.37 -9.59 -24.47
CA ARG A 643 21.62 -9.64 -25.27
C ARG A 643 22.57 -8.53 -24.86
N ASN A 644 22.04 -7.32 -24.62
CA ASN A 644 22.80 -6.12 -24.25
C ASN A 644 22.90 -5.85 -22.75
N ILE A 645 22.73 -6.88 -21.91
CA ILE A 645 22.97 -6.82 -20.46
C ILE A 645 23.94 -7.93 -20.08
N VAL A 646 24.87 -7.64 -19.17
CA VAL A 646 25.76 -8.66 -18.58
C VAL A 646 24.91 -9.63 -17.76
N ARG A 647 25.06 -10.92 -18.07
CA ARG A 647 24.33 -12.01 -17.44
C ARG A 647 24.91 -12.36 -16.08
N TYR A 648 24.02 -12.42 -15.10
CA TYR A 648 24.28 -13.02 -13.79
C TYR A 648 24.39 -14.55 -13.88
N LEU A 649 25.38 -15.13 -13.20
CA LEU A 649 25.63 -16.58 -13.14
C LEU A 649 25.38 -17.17 -11.75
N GLY A 650 25.61 -16.41 -10.68
CA GLY A 650 25.43 -16.88 -9.30
C GLY A 650 26.06 -15.94 -8.26
N SER A 651 25.93 -16.27 -6.99
CA SER A 651 26.64 -15.57 -5.91
C SER A 651 26.94 -16.51 -4.74
N VAL A 652 28.01 -16.24 -3.99
CA VAL A 652 28.37 -16.96 -2.77
C VAL A 652 28.96 -16.00 -1.73
N SER A 653 28.65 -16.20 -0.46
CA SER A 653 29.37 -15.56 0.64
C SER A 653 30.47 -16.50 1.12
N GLN A 654 31.74 -16.08 1.04
CA GLN A 654 32.87 -16.92 1.43
C GLN A 654 34.08 -16.07 1.84
N ASN A 655 34.74 -16.45 2.93
CA ASN A 655 35.96 -15.82 3.45
C ASN A 655 35.79 -14.33 3.79
N GLY A 656 34.60 -13.91 4.25
CA GLY A 656 34.28 -12.51 4.58
C GLY A 656 34.03 -11.62 3.36
N PHE A 657 33.77 -12.22 2.20
CA PHE A 657 33.42 -11.52 0.97
C PHE A 657 32.16 -12.12 0.35
N LEU A 658 31.24 -11.25 -0.07
CA LEU A 658 30.19 -11.61 -1.00
C LEU A 658 30.75 -11.59 -2.42
N LYS A 659 30.64 -12.71 -3.11
CA LYS A 659 31.15 -12.93 -4.46
C LYS A 659 29.99 -13.05 -5.42
N ILE A 660 29.96 -12.22 -6.45
CA ILE A 660 28.96 -12.27 -7.52
C ILE A 660 29.64 -12.75 -8.81
N PHE A 661 29.12 -13.84 -9.38
CA PHE A 661 29.59 -14.45 -10.62
C PHE A 661 28.78 -13.93 -11.81
N MET A 662 29.46 -13.46 -12.84
CA MET A 662 28.88 -12.88 -14.06
C MET A 662 29.57 -13.42 -15.29
N GLU A 663 28.92 -13.32 -16.47
CA GLU A 663 29.63 -13.56 -17.73
C GLU A 663 30.78 -12.57 -17.91
N GLU A 664 31.93 -13.05 -18.36
CA GLU A 664 33.03 -12.17 -18.78
C GLU A 664 32.75 -11.64 -20.18
N VAL A 665 32.80 -10.32 -20.37
CA VAL A 665 32.67 -9.68 -21.68
C VAL A 665 34.07 -9.38 -22.24
N PRO A 666 34.49 -10.07 -23.32
CA PRO A 666 35.87 -10.00 -23.78
C PRO A 666 36.10 -8.75 -24.65
N GLY A 667 36.88 -7.80 -24.14
CA GLY A 667 37.16 -6.52 -24.81
C GLY A 667 37.15 -5.32 -23.88
N GLY A 668 36.55 -5.46 -22.69
CA GLY A 668 36.56 -4.45 -21.65
C GLY A 668 35.54 -3.33 -21.87
N SER A 669 35.68 -2.25 -21.11
CA SER A 669 34.76 -1.12 -21.14
C SER A 669 34.97 -0.22 -22.36
N LEU A 670 33.89 0.41 -22.83
CA LEU A 670 33.90 1.39 -23.90
C LEU A 670 34.89 2.53 -23.58
N SER A 671 34.90 3.00 -22.33
CA SER A 671 35.88 3.98 -21.83
C SER A 671 37.33 3.52 -22.03
N SER A 672 37.65 2.25 -21.72
CA SER A 672 39.00 1.70 -21.89
C SER A 672 39.38 1.58 -23.37
N LEU A 673 38.45 1.14 -24.20
CA LEU A 673 38.64 0.98 -25.65
C LEU A 673 38.87 2.33 -26.35
N LEU A 674 38.10 3.36 -26.00
CA LEU A 674 38.29 4.72 -26.53
C LEU A 674 39.65 5.31 -26.14
N ARG A 675 40.09 5.09 -24.88
CA ARG A 675 41.39 5.60 -24.40
C ARG A 675 42.59 4.88 -25.00
N SER A 676 42.50 3.56 -25.18
CA SER A 676 43.69 2.73 -25.39
C SER A 676 43.82 2.19 -26.81
N MET A 677 42.71 2.08 -27.56
CA MET A 677 42.67 1.34 -28.84
C MET A 677 42.05 2.16 -29.98
N TRP A 678 40.90 2.80 -29.75
CA TRP A 678 40.09 3.39 -30.82
C TRP A 678 40.29 4.89 -31.00
N GLY A 679 40.70 5.61 -29.94
CA GLY A 679 40.73 7.06 -29.95
C GLY A 679 39.33 7.71 -30.03
N PRO A 680 39.25 9.04 -30.18
CA PRO A 680 37.98 9.75 -30.35
C PRO A 680 37.27 9.34 -31.64
N LEU A 681 35.98 8.98 -31.57
CA LEU A 681 35.19 8.52 -32.72
C LEU A 681 34.69 9.67 -33.64
N LYS A 682 35.40 10.79 -33.70
CA LYS A 682 34.92 12.06 -34.30
C LYS A 682 34.45 11.95 -35.76
N ASP A 683 35.00 11.02 -36.53
CA ASP A 683 34.68 10.83 -37.95
C ASP A 683 34.15 9.41 -38.25
N ASN A 684 33.63 8.72 -37.22
CA ASN A 684 33.12 7.36 -37.35
C ASN A 684 31.67 7.26 -36.82
N GLU A 685 30.82 8.12 -37.37
CA GLU A 685 29.39 8.17 -37.10
C GLU A 685 28.67 6.82 -37.23
N PRO A 686 28.97 5.96 -38.23
CA PRO A 686 28.36 4.63 -38.32
C PRO A 686 28.60 3.76 -37.08
N THR A 687 29.80 3.83 -36.50
CA THR A 687 30.14 3.07 -35.29
C THR A 687 29.45 3.64 -34.06
N ILE A 688 29.33 4.96 -33.97
CA ILE A 688 28.58 5.64 -32.90
C ILE A 688 27.11 5.20 -32.93
N VAL A 689 26.48 5.24 -34.12
CA VAL A 689 25.09 4.81 -34.31
C VAL A 689 24.92 3.33 -33.95
N PHE A 690 25.84 2.46 -34.38
CA PHE A 690 25.80 1.03 -34.12
C PHE A 690 25.79 0.69 -32.62
N TYR A 691 26.70 1.28 -31.83
CA TYR A 691 26.76 1.04 -30.39
C TYR A 691 25.66 1.77 -29.62
N THR A 692 25.29 2.99 -30.04
CA THR A 692 24.17 3.73 -29.44
C THR A 692 22.88 2.93 -29.54
N LYS A 693 22.61 2.30 -30.69
CA LYS A 693 21.45 1.44 -30.87
C LYS A 693 21.42 0.29 -29.86
N GLN A 694 22.55 -0.40 -29.65
CA GLN A 694 22.65 -1.50 -28.69
C GLN A 694 22.47 -1.04 -27.23
N ILE A 695 22.97 0.15 -26.87
CA ILE A 695 22.74 0.75 -25.56
C ILE A 695 21.23 1.01 -25.36
N LEU A 696 20.59 1.63 -26.34
CA LEU A 696 19.15 1.91 -26.30
C LEU A 696 18.30 0.64 -26.24
N GLU A 697 18.70 -0.44 -26.93
CA GLU A 697 18.04 -1.75 -26.82
C GLU A 697 18.15 -2.33 -25.40
N GLY A 698 19.32 -2.22 -24.77
CA GLY A 698 19.52 -2.62 -23.36
C GLY A 698 18.72 -1.77 -22.38
N LEU A 699 18.71 -0.45 -22.56
CA LEU A 699 17.94 0.48 -21.72
C LEU A 699 16.44 0.31 -21.87
N ARG A 700 15.95 0.11 -23.11
CA ARG A 700 14.54 -0.21 -23.37
C ARG A 700 14.13 -1.46 -22.59
N TYR A 701 14.92 -2.53 -22.66
CA TYR A 701 14.63 -3.73 -21.87
C TYR A 701 14.58 -3.46 -20.35
N LEU A 702 15.50 -2.65 -19.81
CA LEU A 702 15.46 -2.28 -18.39
C LEU A 702 14.20 -1.49 -18.05
N HIS A 703 13.83 -0.52 -18.88
CA HIS A 703 12.66 0.31 -18.68
C HIS A 703 11.35 -0.48 -18.80
N ASP A 704 11.26 -1.41 -19.76
CA ASP A 704 10.13 -2.35 -19.89
C ASP A 704 9.97 -3.22 -18.64
N ASN A 705 11.08 -3.50 -17.94
CA ASN A 705 11.10 -4.22 -16.67
C ASN A 705 10.99 -3.29 -15.44
N GLN A 706 10.64 -2.02 -15.63
CA GLN A 706 10.54 -0.98 -14.60
C GLN A 706 11.83 -0.85 -13.77
N ILE A 707 12.98 -0.77 -14.44
CA ILE A 707 14.29 -0.62 -13.80
C ILE A 707 14.99 0.59 -14.40
N ILE A 708 15.40 1.51 -13.53
CA ILE A 708 16.24 2.65 -13.92
C ILE A 708 17.68 2.33 -13.48
N HIS A 709 18.64 2.38 -14.42
CA HIS A 709 20.03 2.00 -14.15
C HIS A 709 20.78 3.00 -13.24
N ARG A 710 20.51 4.30 -13.46
CA ARG A 710 21.06 5.47 -12.72
C ARG A 710 22.57 5.74 -12.84
N ASP A 711 23.39 4.80 -13.32
CA ASP A 711 24.84 5.00 -13.54
C ASP A 711 25.30 4.56 -14.94
N ILE A 712 24.68 5.09 -16.01
CA ILE A 712 25.10 4.80 -17.39
C ILE A 712 26.28 5.71 -17.76
N LYS A 713 27.45 5.10 -17.99
CA LYS A 713 28.70 5.73 -18.40
C LYS A 713 29.57 4.74 -19.18
N GLY A 714 30.59 5.24 -19.88
CA GLY A 714 31.47 4.41 -20.72
C GLY A 714 32.19 3.28 -19.96
N ASP A 715 32.39 3.40 -18.65
CA ASP A 715 33.00 2.35 -17.83
C ASP A 715 32.04 1.19 -17.48
N ASN A 716 30.73 1.45 -17.52
CA ASN A 716 29.66 0.47 -17.26
C ASN A 716 29.06 -0.13 -18.55
N VAL A 717 29.70 0.15 -19.69
CA VAL A 717 29.33 -0.35 -21.01
C VAL A 717 30.47 -1.20 -21.51
N LEU A 718 30.29 -2.52 -21.56
CA LEU A 718 31.30 -3.47 -21.98
C LEU A 718 31.08 -3.89 -23.43
N ILE A 719 32.16 -4.10 -24.17
CA ILE A 719 32.07 -4.50 -25.59
C ILE A 719 32.80 -5.82 -25.79
N ASN A 720 32.10 -6.76 -26.42
CA ASN A 720 32.73 -7.94 -26.96
C ASN A 720 33.37 -7.59 -28.31
N THR A 721 34.69 -7.38 -28.35
CA THR A 721 35.40 -6.92 -29.56
C THR A 721 35.40 -7.94 -30.69
N TYR A 722 35.19 -9.22 -30.38
CA TYR A 722 35.13 -10.30 -31.37
C TYR A 722 33.79 -10.35 -32.11
N SER A 723 32.69 -10.10 -31.40
CA SER A 723 31.32 -10.19 -31.94
C SER A 723 30.66 -8.83 -32.21
N GLY A 724 31.26 -7.73 -31.74
CA GLY A 724 30.68 -6.40 -31.77
C GLY A 724 29.49 -6.19 -30.82
N VAL A 725 29.17 -7.18 -29.96
CA VAL A 725 28.04 -7.09 -29.04
C VAL A 725 28.39 -6.26 -27.81
N LEU A 726 27.56 -5.26 -27.54
CA LEU A 726 27.67 -4.40 -26.37
C LEU A 726 26.78 -4.90 -25.23
N LYS A 727 27.26 -4.85 -24.00
CA LYS A 727 26.54 -5.25 -22.79
C LYS A 727 26.68 -4.20 -21.68
N ILE A 728 25.54 -3.81 -21.10
CA ILE A 728 25.47 -2.92 -19.93
C ILE A 728 25.78 -3.74 -18.67
N SER A 729 26.61 -3.18 -17.79
CA SER A 729 27.05 -3.77 -16.52
C SER A 729 26.86 -2.80 -15.35
N ASP A 730 27.06 -3.32 -14.13
CA ASP A 730 27.05 -2.59 -12.86
C ASP A 730 25.71 -1.99 -12.44
N PHE A 731 24.89 -2.81 -11.77
CA PHE A 731 23.54 -2.47 -11.33
C PHE A 731 23.47 -1.93 -9.89
N GLY A 732 24.60 -1.58 -9.25
CA GLY A 732 24.66 -1.20 -7.83
C GLY A 732 23.85 0.05 -7.45
N THR A 733 23.52 0.91 -8.42
CA THR A 733 22.63 2.08 -8.22
C THR A 733 21.23 1.88 -8.80
N SER A 734 20.95 0.71 -9.38
CA SER A 734 19.69 0.47 -10.10
C SER A 734 18.54 0.26 -9.13
N LYS A 735 17.38 0.90 -9.39
CA LYS A 735 16.19 0.77 -8.54
C LYS A 735 14.90 0.69 -9.35
N SER A 736 13.89 0.09 -8.73
CA SER A 736 12.49 0.20 -9.17
C SER A 736 11.99 1.64 -8.96
N PRO A 737 11.22 2.22 -9.90
CA PRO A 737 10.60 3.54 -9.77
C PRO A 737 9.81 3.71 -8.46
N TRP A 738 9.27 2.61 -7.93
CA TRP A 738 8.39 2.58 -6.75
C TRP A 738 9.15 2.63 -5.41
N CYS A 739 10.47 2.48 -5.41
CA CYS A 739 11.28 2.52 -4.20
C CYS A 739 12.06 3.83 -4.12
N SER A 740 11.40 4.95 -3.79
CA SER A 740 12.08 6.23 -3.50
C SER A 740 11.23 7.19 -2.66
N LEU A 741 11.34 7.08 -1.33
CA LEU A 741 11.19 8.20 -0.40
C LEU A 741 12.52 9.00 -0.24
N SER A 742 13.46 8.89 -1.19
CA SER A 742 14.83 9.41 -1.06
C SER A 742 15.35 10.17 -2.29
N LEU A 743 14.47 10.82 -3.05
CA LEU A 743 14.87 11.69 -4.17
C LEU A 743 15.64 12.96 -3.73
N VAL A 744 15.71 13.25 -2.42
CA VAL A 744 16.50 14.37 -1.87
C VAL A 744 18.02 14.11 -1.90
N GLY A 745 18.47 12.85 -2.00
CA GLY A 745 19.90 12.50 -1.96
C GLY A 745 20.66 12.64 -3.30
N CYS A 746 19.98 12.90 -4.42
CA CYS A 746 20.61 12.87 -5.75
C CYS A 746 21.38 14.16 -6.14
N PHE A 747 21.29 15.24 -5.37
CA PHE A 747 21.94 16.51 -5.72
C PHE A 747 23.36 16.68 -5.17
N ALA A 748 23.87 15.74 -4.36
CA ALA A 748 25.16 15.90 -3.68
C ALA A 748 26.40 15.52 -4.52
N GLY A 749 26.23 14.92 -5.72
CA GLY A 749 27.33 14.34 -6.50
C GLY A 749 27.71 15.05 -7.80
N ILE A 750 27.03 16.14 -8.19
CA ILE A 750 27.26 16.82 -9.47
C ILE A 750 27.72 18.24 -9.22
N SER A 751 29.02 18.50 -9.38
CA SER A 751 29.55 19.86 -9.47
C SER A 751 29.28 20.41 -10.87
N LEU A 752 28.17 21.13 -11.06
CA LEU A 752 27.88 21.93 -12.26
C LEU A 752 27.86 23.43 -11.92
N PRO A 753 28.31 24.30 -12.83
CA PRO A 753 28.42 25.74 -12.57
C PRO A 753 27.05 26.45 -12.52
N ASN A 754 26.99 27.46 -11.66
CA ASN A 754 25.84 28.32 -11.33
C ASN A 754 25.17 28.95 -12.56
N GLN A 755 24.09 28.37 -13.10
CA GLN A 755 23.07 29.11 -13.87
C GLN A 755 21.76 28.36 -14.21
N ALA A 756 21.35 27.35 -13.42
CA ALA A 756 20.15 26.54 -13.76
C ALA A 756 19.16 26.33 -12.59
N ASN A 757 18.95 27.35 -11.74
CA ASN A 757 18.01 27.26 -10.61
C ASN A 757 16.54 27.61 -10.94
N SER A 758 16.19 27.92 -12.19
CA SER A 758 14.85 28.44 -12.54
C SER A 758 13.82 27.38 -12.98
N CYS A 759 14.14 26.08 -12.98
CA CYS A 759 13.26 25.04 -13.53
C CYS A 759 12.87 23.91 -12.55
N LEU A 760 12.99 24.10 -11.24
CA LEU A 760 12.58 23.09 -10.25
C LEU A 760 11.50 23.65 -9.31
N SER A 761 10.28 23.78 -9.83
CA SER A 761 9.06 23.90 -9.02
C SER A 761 8.33 22.55 -9.00
N MET A 762 8.21 21.97 -7.80
CA MET A 762 7.70 20.62 -7.53
C MET A 762 6.19 20.49 -7.79
N THR A 763 5.79 19.47 -8.55
CA THR A 763 4.39 19.02 -8.73
C THR A 763 4.13 17.71 -7.97
N PRO A 764 2.93 17.46 -7.40
CA PRO A 764 2.59 16.15 -6.84
C PRO A 764 2.14 15.15 -7.91
N PHE A 765 2.31 13.88 -7.57
CA PHE A 765 2.41 12.72 -8.47
C PHE A 765 1.07 12.25 -9.06
N SER A 766 1.01 12.20 -10.39
CA SER A 766 0.06 11.36 -11.16
C SER A 766 0.82 10.61 -12.27
N SER A 767 0.17 9.61 -12.86
CA SER A 767 0.68 8.58 -13.80
C SER A 767 1.52 9.09 -14.99
N ILE A 768 1.48 10.40 -15.26
CA ILE A 768 2.28 11.11 -16.26
C ILE A 768 3.77 11.22 -15.86
N SER A 769 4.11 11.00 -14.58
CA SER A 769 5.47 11.08 -14.04
C SER A 769 6.43 9.97 -14.54
N LEU A 770 5.93 8.77 -14.85
CA LEU A 770 6.81 7.69 -15.31
C LEU A 770 7.43 7.99 -16.68
N SER A 771 6.65 8.53 -17.62
CA SER A 771 7.16 8.87 -18.95
C SER A 771 8.11 10.06 -18.92
N LEU A 772 7.83 11.08 -18.09
CA LEU A 772 8.70 12.25 -17.92
C LEU A 772 9.99 11.92 -17.17
N SER A 773 9.95 11.11 -16.11
CA SER A 773 11.16 10.67 -15.39
C SER A 773 12.03 9.72 -16.21
N LEU A 774 11.42 8.81 -16.99
CA LEU A 774 12.13 7.96 -17.96
C LEU A 774 12.73 8.80 -19.09
N SER A 775 12.01 9.81 -19.59
CA SER A 775 12.50 10.73 -20.63
C SER A 775 13.66 11.60 -20.13
N LEU A 776 13.56 12.15 -18.90
CA LEU A 776 14.64 12.93 -18.25
C LEU A 776 15.87 12.05 -17.96
N SER A 777 15.66 10.82 -17.48
CA SER A 777 16.74 9.86 -17.21
C SER A 777 17.42 9.41 -18.51
N LEU A 778 16.66 9.19 -19.58
CA LEU A 778 17.20 8.83 -20.89
C LEU A 778 17.99 9.99 -21.48
N SER A 779 17.48 11.23 -21.39
CA SER A 779 18.18 12.42 -21.88
C SER A 779 19.43 12.76 -21.05
N LEU A 780 19.42 12.60 -19.73
CA LEU A 780 20.62 12.71 -18.88
C LEU A 780 21.64 11.61 -19.15
N SER A 781 21.18 10.37 -19.39
CA SER A 781 22.07 9.25 -19.75
C SER A 781 22.70 9.46 -21.13
N LEU A 782 21.93 9.97 -22.10
CA LEU A 782 22.42 10.33 -23.43
C LEU A 782 23.36 11.54 -23.38
N LEU A 783 23.11 12.52 -22.51
CA LEU A 783 24.00 13.66 -22.28
C LEU A 783 25.32 13.21 -21.65
N SER A 784 25.29 12.35 -20.63
CA SER A 784 26.49 11.72 -20.04
C SER A 784 27.29 10.89 -21.06
N LEU A 785 26.60 10.12 -21.91
CA LEU A 785 27.23 9.33 -22.96
C LEU A 785 27.83 10.23 -24.05
N SER A 786 27.13 11.31 -24.43
CA SER A 786 27.59 12.31 -25.40
C SER A 786 28.81 13.08 -24.87
N LEU A 787 28.82 13.48 -23.60
CA LEU A 787 29.98 14.07 -22.94
C LEU A 787 31.16 13.07 -22.88
N SER A 788 30.90 11.80 -22.60
CA SER A 788 31.94 10.75 -22.59
C SER A 788 32.55 10.49 -23.97
N LEU A 789 31.74 10.58 -25.03
CA LEU A 789 32.19 10.49 -26.42
C LEU A 789 32.91 11.77 -26.88
N SER A 790 32.60 12.94 -26.29
CA SER A 790 33.14 14.25 -26.68
C SER A 790 34.39 14.70 -25.91
N LEU A 791 34.54 14.31 -24.63
CA LEU A 791 35.61 14.78 -23.72
C LEU A 791 36.95 14.05 -23.82
N SER A 792 37.17 13.23 -24.85
CA SER A 792 38.52 12.73 -25.19
C SER A 792 39.41 13.80 -25.85
N LEU A 793 39.18 15.08 -25.53
CA LEU A 793 39.92 16.25 -26.01
C LEU A 793 40.60 16.96 -24.84
N SER A 794 41.66 16.36 -24.32
CA SER A 794 42.76 17.12 -23.74
C SER A 794 44.06 16.35 -24.01
N PRO A 795 45.06 16.96 -24.65
CA PRO A 795 46.39 16.37 -24.68
C PRO A 795 46.92 16.34 -23.25
N SER A 796 47.53 15.23 -22.86
CA SER A 796 48.29 15.13 -21.62
C SER A 796 49.31 16.28 -21.53
N PRO A 797 49.48 16.92 -20.36
CA PRO A 797 50.57 17.86 -20.19
C PRO A 797 51.89 17.08 -20.29
N SER A 798 52.79 17.56 -21.15
CA SER A 798 54.18 17.10 -21.24
C SER A 798 54.83 17.08 -19.85
N PRO A 799 55.69 16.08 -19.54
CA PRO A 799 56.34 16.02 -18.24
C PRO A 799 57.35 17.17 -18.13
N SER A 800 57.11 18.08 -17.18
CA SER A 800 58.16 18.97 -16.67
C SER A 800 59.14 18.15 -15.80
N PRO A 801 60.42 18.54 -15.75
CA PRO A 801 61.49 17.67 -15.26
C PRO A 801 61.38 17.45 -13.75
N SER A 802 61.72 16.22 -13.34
CA SER A 802 61.86 15.81 -11.95
C SER A 802 62.87 16.69 -11.20
N PRO A 803 62.60 17.08 -9.94
CA PRO A 803 63.67 17.48 -9.04
C PRO A 803 64.41 16.21 -8.58
N SER A 804 65.71 16.16 -8.84
CA SER A 804 66.61 15.13 -8.33
C SER A 804 66.61 15.08 -6.79
N PRO A 805 66.79 13.89 -6.20
CA PRO A 805 66.75 13.70 -4.76
C PRO A 805 68.09 14.07 -4.13
N SER A 806 68.10 14.51 -2.87
CA SER A 806 69.32 14.53 -2.07
C SER A 806 68.97 14.26 -0.59
N PRO A 807 69.88 13.65 0.16
CA PRO A 807 69.58 12.49 0.99
C PRO A 807 69.59 12.80 2.49
N SER A 808 69.00 11.91 3.27
CA SER A 808 69.26 11.82 4.70
C SER A 808 70.65 11.22 4.95
N LEU A 809 71.50 11.94 5.70
CA LEU A 809 72.16 11.45 6.94
C LEU A 809 73.31 12.38 7.40
N SER A 810 73.21 12.74 8.68
CA SER A 810 74.28 12.85 9.68
C SER A 810 75.37 13.95 9.61
N ALA A 811 75.64 14.47 10.81
CA ALA A 811 76.92 14.92 11.37
C ALA A 811 77.40 16.37 11.12
N LEU A 812 77.20 17.19 12.16
CA LEU A 812 78.23 17.88 12.96
C LEU A 812 79.50 18.45 12.27
N ALA A 813 79.62 19.76 12.49
CA ALA A 813 80.80 20.48 12.98
C ALA A 813 81.75 21.20 11.98
N SER A 814 82.20 22.36 12.48
CA SER A 814 83.25 23.29 12.03
C SER A 814 82.90 24.23 10.87
N ARG A 815 82.64 25.53 11.09
CA ARG A 815 83.54 26.65 11.48
C ARG A 815 84.78 26.78 10.59
N ASN A 816 84.77 27.74 9.66
CA ASN A 816 85.47 29.04 9.76
C ASN A 816 85.87 29.60 8.39
N HIS A 817 85.49 30.87 8.18
CA HIS A 817 86.23 31.96 7.53
C HIS A 817 87.21 31.66 6.38
N CYS A 818 86.89 32.15 5.18
CA CYS A 818 87.19 33.52 4.73
C CYS A 818 86.22 33.92 3.62
#